data_AF-A0A919NT18-F1
#
_entry.id   AF-A0A919NT18-F1
#
_cell.length_a   1.000
_cell.length_b   1.000
_cell.length_c   1.000
_cell.angle_alpha   90.00
_cell.angle_beta   90.00
_cell.angle_gamma   90.00
#
_symmetry.space_group_name_H-M   'P 1'
#
loop_
_entity.id
_entity.type
_entity.pdbx_description
1 polymer ?
#
loop_
_entity_poly.entity_id
_entity_poly.type
_entity_poly.pdbx_seq_one_letter_code
_entity_poly.pdbx_strand_id
1 'polypeptide(L)'
;MKSWRLGPSLAALLVLVVLVAGTPGRAFQGASATEPASSSPIGDFQMALVADGDVQIDYSMPAGFDAALLQRFVDEAEGQNARLSDTIYQDMETYEMDAPLRASIPRHPFDGDISVTSTGLRVVISGSEVQPQASWYYYIIAVVVGEIIKLTTRYLCIGFFPVGAPVSGPVCAAVATFLGSLISGIIIQWVDGKLTSAEAWGLNLAIAVIRSIGADAWEFTSAWAKANMRPLLIKFRDAFVEFAKTSARWAGQRIADALVWVAAQLTSLAETIVAKLEEAAALIRPNSIPTKGADPSTISVGGTYYSVEVDSSEPGRAKIFLRTAAGPAALPTAPRSLLWADETNIGEVWAPEIVRIDGRYYVYFSAGRGSAHRMYVISSTSPWVAFTAAQKLNLPDDKWAIDGTTFTFNNQRWFVWSGWVGDADGEQTLFISRMNSPTQPTGARYVISQPREPWEQVVGNPTINEGPEAVKDPNGQLHIAYSANGSWSDQYCIADLRLRAGGDPTYVWDWYKSNGCEFGSNRATMMPEWDPTLSVNGPGHHTFVLENGDINSSPGAGHNNDLMYHAVPKGIPYSWDNRRRFAGGWAWRSGCTYSRQNVPGDNLNTGWSIKFFEDRNFGNDGGGGACTTNGATTPGRTGLRAADPSVMRVGSTYYSVESDGGNIYSRSAASVPDLARAPKALIWSAPKNMPNVWAPELVKVTAALNTKVYAIYFASGDGGAGQRMYYTWSNSPDRGFSDPIKLNLPDDKWSVDGTAFYFGSKMWFVWSGWEGDSNIEQNIYIAEMTSPSDVKGPRKIISQAREPWERIVGNPYINEAPAPLKDPNGQLHITYSANGSWSDQYCIADLRLRAGGDPMYVWDWYKSNGCLFGSNRDTMMAGWDPALYANGPGSHSFVLLDGDIGTSPPAGKNFPLMYHAVPKGTAYSWANREWFSGGFGWRGGCTYSRQNVPGANTDTGWSIKFFEDRYFGNDGGGGVC
;
A
#
# COMPACT_ATOMS: atom_id res chain seq x y z
N MET A 1 -6.51 12.45 39.32
CA MET A 1 -7.53 12.08 38.31
C MET A 1 -8.26 10.84 38.80
N LYS A 2 -9.56 10.90 39.08
CA LYS A 2 -10.36 9.71 39.41
C LYS A 2 -10.45 8.84 38.16
N SER A 3 -10.11 7.56 38.26
CA SER A 3 -10.16 6.60 37.16
C SER A 3 -11.61 6.24 36.81
N TRP A 4 -12.13 6.77 35.70
CA TRP A 4 -13.39 6.31 35.12
C TRP A 4 -13.05 5.26 34.06
N ARG A 5 -13.33 3.99 34.35
CA ARG A 5 -13.23 2.89 33.35
C ARG A 5 -14.53 2.90 32.52
N LEU A 6 -14.41 2.87 31.19
CA LEU A 6 -15.53 2.80 30.23
C LEU A 6 -16.35 1.48 30.27
N GLY A 7 -15.87 0.46 31.00
CA GLY A 7 -16.48 -0.88 31.07
C GLY A 7 -17.92 -0.98 31.64
N PRO A 8 -18.32 -0.21 32.67
CA PRO A 8 -19.66 -0.33 33.26
C PRO A 8 -20.79 0.17 32.35
N SER A 9 -20.53 1.17 31.48
CA SER A 9 -21.51 1.82 30.61
C SER A 9 -22.09 0.87 29.55
N LEU A 10 -21.31 -0.11 29.10
CA LEU A 10 -21.74 -1.09 28.09
C LEU A 10 -22.61 -2.21 28.67
N ALA A 11 -22.47 -2.52 29.97
CA ALA A 11 -23.28 -3.51 30.66
C ALA A 11 -24.69 -2.98 31.00
N ALA A 12 -24.84 -1.70 31.30
CA ALA A 12 -26.15 -1.03 31.50
C ALA A 12 -26.98 -0.97 30.20
N LEU A 13 -26.31 -0.89 29.05
CA LEU A 13 -26.89 -0.88 27.71
C LEU A 13 -27.74 -2.13 27.40
N LEU A 14 -27.35 -3.28 27.96
CA LEU A 14 -28.02 -4.58 27.78
C LEU A 14 -29.21 -4.76 28.72
N VAL A 15 -29.22 -4.07 29.87
CA VAL A 15 -30.35 -4.07 30.82
C VAL A 15 -31.53 -3.24 30.27
N LEU A 16 -31.26 -2.19 29.50
CA LEU A 16 -32.30 -1.36 28.85
C LEU A 16 -33.14 -2.16 27.84
N VAL A 17 -32.48 -3.02 27.05
CA VAL A 17 -33.15 -3.94 26.10
C VAL A 17 -34.06 -4.93 26.84
N VAL A 18 -33.67 -5.34 28.07
CA VAL A 18 -34.48 -6.23 28.92
C VAL A 18 -35.68 -5.50 29.55
N LEU A 19 -35.54 -4.23 29.95
CA LEU A 19 -36.64 -3.41 30.48
C LEU A 19 -37.67 -3.06 29.41
N VAL A 20 -37.23 -2.76 28.18
CA VAL A 20 -38.11 -2.51 27.02
C VAL A 20 -38.73 -3.81 26.51
N ALA A 21 -38.03 -4.94 26.60
CA ALA A 21 -38.58 -6.26 26.26
C ALA A 21 -39.55 -6.82 27.32
N GLY A 22 -39.58 -6.24 28.52
CA GLY A 22 -40.46 -6.63 29.62
C GLY A 22 -41.84 -5.95 29.62
N THR A 23 -42.13 -5.05 28.69
CA THR A 23 -43.43 -4.34 28.62
C THR A 23 -44.35 -4.84 27.51
N PRO A 24 -45.06 -5.95 27.76
CA PRO A 24 -46.42 -6.11 27.29
C PRO A 24 -47.37 -6.14 28.49
N GLY A 25 -48.19 -5.09 28.65
CA GLY A 25 -49.42 -5.14 29.47
C GLY A 25 -49.50 -4.26 30.72
N ARG A 26 -48.43 -3.66 31.25
CA ARG A 26 -48.51 -2.86 32.50
C ARG A 26 -48.88 -1.38 32.34
N ALA A 27 -48.90 -0.84 31.11
CA ALA A 27 -49.35 0.54 30.87
C ALA A 27 -50.90 0.70 30.89
N PHE A 28 -51.66 -0.39 31.05
CA PHE A 28 -53.12 -0.36 30.99
C PHE A 28 -53.85 -0.77 32.28
N GLN A 29 -53.17 -0.99 33.40
CA GLN A 29 -53.84 -1.19 34.69
C GLN A 29 -53.16 -0.40 35.81
N GLY A 30 -54.01 0.27 36.59
CA GLY A 30 -53.68 1.34 37.51
C GLY A 30 -52.69 1.01 38.63
N ALA A 31 -52.25 2.09 39.25
CA ALA A 31 -51.25 2.16 40.31
C ALA A 31 -51.43 1.14 41.45
N SER A 32 -50.31 0.59 41.92
CA SER A 32 -50.01 0.49 43.36
C SER A 32 -48.50 0.28 43.60
N ALA A 33 -47.94 1.08 44.51
CA ALA A 33 -46.56 1.05 44.98
C ALA A 33 -46.23 -0.20 45.81
N THR A 34 -44.98 -0.65 45.81
CA THR A 34 -44.07 -0.69 47.00
C THR A 34 -42.80 -1.52 46.74
N GLU A 35 -41.70 -1.05 47.34
CA GLU A 35 -40.40 -1.68 47.65
C GLU A 35 -39.18 -1.45 46.72
N PRO A 36 -37.96 -1.27 47.31
CA PRO A 36 -36.87 -0.51 46.70
C PRO A 36 -35.77 -1.40 46.12
N ALA A 37 -35.34 -1.14 44.89
CA ALA A 37 -34.17 -1.80 44.31
C ALA A 37 -32.91 -0.95 44.54
N SER A 38 -31.90 -1.62 45.10
CA SER A 38 -30.58 -1.11 45.48
C SER A 38 -29.82 -0.39 44.36
N SER A 39 -29.08 0.66 44.74
CA SER A 39 -28.30 1.57 43.90
C SER A 39 -27.35 0.85 42.91
N SER A 40 -27.64 1.01 41.61
CA SER A 40 -26.71 0.75 40.50
C SER A 40 -25.96 2.03 40.12
N PRO A 41 -24.66 2.02 39.75
CA PRO A 41 -23.87 3.24 39.54
C PRO A 41 -24.09 3.95 38.18
N ILE A 42 -25.14 3.63 37.43
CA ILE A 42 -25.37 4.14 36.06
C ILE A 42 -26.86 4.42 35.91
N GLY A 43 -27.20 5.65 35.51
CA GLY A 43 -28.49 6.32 35.74
C GLY A 43 -29.77 5.57 35.37
N ASP A 44 -30.80 5.81 36.19
CA ASP A 44 -32.14 5.27 35.99
C ASP A 44 -32.82 5.99 34.82
N PHE A 45 -33.05 5.25 33.71
CA PHE A 45 -34.05 5.64 32.73
C PHE A 45 -35.44 5.38 33.33
N GLN A 46 -36.27 6.42 33.42
CA GLN A 46 -37.64 6.30 33.92
C GLN A 46 -38.61 6.81 32.87
N MET A 47 -39.63 6.01 32.55
CA MET A 47 -40.71 6.41 31.65
C MET A 47 -42.03 6.38 32.42
N ALA A 48 -42.78 7.47 32.38
CA ALA A 48 -44.05 7.59 33.07
C ALA A 48 -45.09 8.30 32.19
N LEU A 49 -46.34 7.86 32.32
CA LEU A 49 -47.50 8.67 31.91
C LEU A 49 -47.76 9.68 33.03
N VAL A 50 -47.70 10.96 32.71
CA VAL A 50 -47.92 12.06 33.64
C VAL A 50 -49.29 12.70 33.40
N ALA A 51 -49.71 13.61 34.29
CA ALA A 51 -51.05 14.21 34.21
C ALA A 51 -51.31 14.83 32.82
N ASP A 52 -52.56 14.74 32.35
CA ASP A 52 -53.02 15.13 31.00
C ASP A 52 -52.66 14.18 29.83
N GLY A 53 -52.03 13.03 30.12
CA GLY A 53 -51.79 11.96 29.14
C GLY A 53 -50.41 12.05 28.45
N ASP A 54 -49.58 13.00 28.87
CA ASP A 54 -48.21 13.21 28.41
C ASP A 54 -47.30 12.02 28.74
N VAL A 55 -46.33 11.75 27.86
CA VAL A 55 -45.29 10.73 28.06
C VAL A 55 -44.00 11.43 28.44
N GLN A 56 -43.49 11.14 29.63
CA GLN A 56 -42.23 11.68 30.16
C GLN A 56 -41.16 10.59 30.21
N ILE A 57 -39.96 10.90 29.71
CA ILE A 57 -38.76 10.05 29.74
C ILE A 57 -37.64 10.82 30.44
N ASP A 58 -37.22 10.34 31.62
CA ASP A 58 -36.12 10.91 32.40
C ASP A 58 -34.86 10.05 32.25
N TYR A 59 -33.69 10.70 32.15
CA TYR A 59 -32.37 10.09 32.21
C TYR A 59 -31.48 10.78 33.25
N SER A 60 -30.99 10.01 34.21
CA SER A 60 -30.15 10.54 35.29
C SER A 60 -28.67 10.65 34.89
N MET A 61 -28.10 11.85 35.04
CA MET A 61 -26.68 12.13 34.82
C MET A 61 -25.84 11.89 36.08
N PRO A 62 -24.52 11.66 35.95
CA PRO A 62 -23.63 11.55 37.11
C PRO A 62 -23.66 12.80 37.99
N ALA A 63 -23.52 12.61 39.31
CA ALA A 63 -23.50 13.73 40.26
C ALA A 63 -22.39 14.74 39.94
N GLY A 64 -22.74 16.04 39.90
CA GLY A 64 -21.82 17.14 39.60
C GLY A 64 -21.57 17.37 38.11
N PHE A 65 -22.46 16.93 37.22
CA PHE A 65 -22.37 17.24 35.79
C PHE A 65 -22.51 18.75 35.52
N ASP A 66 -21.84 19.23 34.47
CA ASP A 66 -21.93 20.61 34.02
C ASP A 66 -23.25 20.79 33.24
N ALA A 67 -24.26 21.23 33.97
CA ALA A 67 -25.58 21.49 33.43
C ALA A 67 -25.57 22.59 32.35
N ALA A 68 -24.64 23.55 32.41
CA ALA A 68 -24.57 24.62 31.41
C ALA A 68 -24.01 24.12 30.08
N LEU A 69 -23.00 23.23 30.11
CA LEU A 69 -22.48 22.59 28.91
C LEU A 69 -23.52 21.65 28.28
N LEU A 70 -24.22 20.86 29.10
CA LEU A 70 -25.27 19.98 28.61
C LEU A 70 -26.46 20.77 28.03
N GLN A 71 -26.84 21.88 28.68
CA GLN A 71 -27.91 22.77 28.19
C GLN A 71 -27.55 23.34 26.82
N ARG A 72 -26.28 23.68 26.55
CA ARG A 72 -25.87 24.14 25.20
C ARG A 72 -26.13 23.09 24.11
N PHE A 73 -25.94 21.81 24.38
CA PHE A 73 -26.22 20.76 23.40
C PHE A 73 -27.72 20.51 23.23
N VAL A 74 -28.51 20.69 24.30
CA VAL A 74 -29.97 20.65 24.23
C VAL A 74 -30.49 21.83 23.41
N ASP A 75 -30.01 23.05 23.66
CA ASP A 75 -30.38 24.26 22.91
C ASP A 75 -29.99 24.12 21.41
N GLU A 76 -28.85 23.49 21.12
CA GLU A 76 -28.41 23.18 19.75
C GLU A 76 -29.33 22.17 19.06
N ALA A 77 -29.90 21.21 19.78
CA ALA A 77 -30.85 20.24 19.21
C ALA A 77 -32.24 20.85 19.02
N GLU A 78 -32.80 21.50 20.05
CA GLU A 78 -34.11 22.16 20.01
C GLU A 78 -34.16 23.33 19.00
N GLY A 79 -33.03 24.00 18.76
CA GLY A 79 -32.94 25.13 17.84
C GLY A 79 -32.91 24.78 16.35
N GLN A 80 -32.81 23.49 15.97
CA GLN A 80 -32.63 23.09 14.57
C GLN A 80 -33.91 23.08 13.74
N ASN A 81 -35.04 22.66 14.33
CA ASN A 81 -36.33 22.58 13.64
C ASN A 81 -37.48 23.00 14.55
N ALA A 82 -38.62 23.31 13.94
CA ALA A 82 -39.83 23.70 14.67
C ALA A 82 -40.47 22.55 15.47
N ARG A 83 -40.13 21.29 15.17
CA ARG A 83 -40.56 20.09 15.89
C ARG A 83 -39.35 19.30 16.34
N LEU A 84 -39.35 18.80 17.58
CA LEU A 84 -38.28 17.95 18.09
C LEU A 84 -38.13 16.65 17.27
N SER A 85 -39.26 16.06 16.87
CA SER A 85 -39.24 14.88 16.00
C SER A 85 -38.53 15.15 14.67
N ASP A 86 -38.74 16.32 14.07
CA ASP A 86 -38.09 16.69 12.81
C ASP A 86 -36.58 16.89 13.02
N THR A 87 -36.14 17.46 14.15
CA THR A 87 -34.70 17.46 14.52
C THR A 87 -34.15 16.04 14.64
N ILE A 88 -34.81 15.15 15.38
CA ILE A 88 -34.32 13.79 15.61
C ILE A 88 -34.28 12.99 14.30
N TYR A 89 -35.33 13.07 13.48
CA TYR A 89 -35.36 12.40 12.18
C TYR A 89 -34.37 13.04 11.21
N GLN A 90 -34.24 14.37 11.20
CA GLN A 90 -33.24 15.06 10.38
C GLN A 90 -31.83 14.66 10.78
N ASP A 91 -31.48 14.62 12.06
CA ASP A 91 -30.18 14.12 12.52
C ASP A 91 -29.95 12.65 12.15
N MET A 92 -31.02 11.85 12.08
CA MET A 92 -30.97 10.47 11.60
C MET A 92 -30.87 10.36 10.06
N GLU A 93 -31.29 11.35 9.27
CA GLU A 93 -31.47 11.22 7.81
C GLU A 93 -30.61 12.17 6.96
N THR A 94 -30.04 13.24 7.53
CA THR A 94 -29.36 14.34 6.80
C THR A 94 -28.16 13.90 5.96
N TYR A 95 -27.61 12.70 6.20
CA TYR A 95 -26.36 12.25 5.58
C TYR A 95 -26.46 10.85 4.93
N GLU A 96 -27.65 10.44 4.54
CA GLU A 96 -27.85 9.24 3.71
C GLU A 96 -27.32 9.50 2.29
N MET A 97 -26.07 9.12 2.00
CA MET A 97 -25.59 9.02 0.61
C MET A 97 -26.47 8.02 -0.15
N ASP A 98 -26.81 8.31 -1.42
CA ASP A 98 -27.60 7.48 -2.36
C ASP A 98 -27.14 6.00 -2.40
N ALA A 99 -27.53 5.25 -1.39
CA ALA A 99 -27.33 3.82 -1.25
C ALA A 99 -28.69 3.13 -1.50
N PRO A 100 -28.73 1.91 -2.06
CA PRO A 100 -29.99 1.21 -2.36
C PRO A 100 -30.79 0.76 -1.13
N LEU A 101 -30.47 1.27 0.07
CA LEU A 101 -30.87 0.72 1.36
C LEU A 101 -31.81 1.69 2.08
N ARG A 102 -32.95 1.96 1.48
CA ARG A 102 -34.03 2.73 2.10
C ARG A 102 -34.87 1.78 2.98
N ALA A 103 -34.52 1.63 4.24
CA ALA A 103 -35.46 1.11 5.23
C ALA A 103 -36.22 2.32 5.79
N SER A 104 -37.43 2.59 5.27
CA SER A 104 -38.26 3.67 5.78
C SER A 104 -38.63 3.39 7.25
N ILE A 105 -37.99 4.07 8.20
CA ILE A 105 -38.50 4.15 9.56
C ILE A 105 -39.81 4.93 9.48
N PRO A 106 -40.95 4.39 9.95
CA PRO A 106 -42.21 5.12 9.96
C PRO A 106 -42.03 6.41 10.76
N ARG A 107 -42.16 7.57 10.11
CA ARG A 107 -42.07 8.86 10.79
C ARG A 107 -43.35 9.11 11.58
N HIS A 108 -43.16 9.41 12.85
CA HIS A 108 -44.22 9.82 13.75
C HIS A 108 -43.89 11.23 14.24
N PRO A 109 -44.53 12.28 13.69
CA PRO A 109 -44.25 13.65 14.10
C PRO A 109 -44.77 13.89 15.52
N PHE A 110 -43.97 14.59 16.31
CA PHE A 110 -44.30 15.15 17.63
C PHE A 110 -43.45 16.40 17.87
N ASP A 111 -44.02 17.40 18.53
CA ASP A 111 -43.33 18.65 18.81
C ASP A 111 -42.38 18.49 19.99
N GLY A 112 -42.80 17.83 21.09
CA GLY A 112 -41.97 17.43 22.23
C GLY A 112 -41.14 18.53 22.92
N ASP A 113 -40.48 18.21 24.04
CA ASP A 113 -39.50 19.10 24.70
C ASP A 113 -38.38 18.29 25.37
N ILE A 114 -37.12 18.62 25.08
CA ILE A 114 -35.94 18.16 25.84
C ILE A 114 -35.51 19.26 26.81
N SER A 115 -35.43 18.92 28.10
CA SER A 115 -34.96 19.84 29.15
C SER A 115 -33.86 19.22 30.02
N VAL A 116 -32.89 20.05 30.43
CA VAL A 116 -31.91 19.68 31.45
C VAL A 116 -32.53 19.91 32.84
N THR A 117 -32.63 18.85 33.63
CA THR A 117 -33.12 18.89 35.02
C THR A 117 -31.94 18.98 35.99
N SER A 118 -32.20 19.17 37.28
CA SER A 118 -31.16 19.14 38.32
C SER A 118 -30.46 17.77 38.44
N THR A 119 -31.04 16.72 37.86
CA THR A 119 -30.55 15.34 37.95
C THR A 119 -30.16 14.74 36.60
N GLY A 120 -30.42 15.40 35.46
CA GLY A 120 -30.03 14.90 34.13
C GLY A 120 -30.86 15.47 32.98
N LEU A 121 -31.34 14.62 32.07
CA LEU A 121 -32.16 15.01 30.91
C LEU A 121 -33.60 14.53 31.09
N ARG A 122 -34.56 15.30 30.58
CA ARG A 122 -35.97 14.93 30.49
C ARG A 122 -36.46 15.18 29.07
N VAL A 123 -37.26 14.25 28.54
CA VAL A 123 -38.02 14.42 27.31
C VAL A 123 -39.50 14.30 27.63
N VAL A 124 -40.32 15.26 27.21
CA VAL A 124 -41.78 15.23 27.36
C VAL A 124 -42.43 15.24 25.98
N ILE A 125 -43.41 14.37 25.76
CA ILE A 125 -44.25 14.33 24.56
C ILE A 125 -45.69 14.57 25.00
N SER A 126 -46.40 15.51 24.37
CA SER A 126 -47.76 15.85 24.80
C SER A 126 -48.73 14.68 24.54
N GLY A 127 -49.65 14.43 25.47
CA GLY A 127 -50.67 13.39 25.39
C GLY A 127 -51.62 13.56 24.22
N SER A 128 -51.73 14.78 23.69
CA SER A 128 -52.48 15.07 22.46
C SER A 128 -51.80 14.53 21.19
N GLU A 129 -50.50 14.23 21.25
CA GLU A 129 -49.67 13.72 20.15
C GLU A 129 -49.45 12.20 20.24
N VAL A 130 -49.78 11.61 21.40
CA VAL A 130 -49.61 10.19 21.70
C VAL A 130 -50.64 9.35 20.97
N GLN A 131 -50.17 8.40 20.16
CA GLN A 131 -51.05 7.44 19.46
C GLN A 131 -51.16 6.13 20.24
N PRO A 132 -52.36 5.54 20.39
CA PRO A 132 -52.57 4.32 21.17
C PRO A 132 -52.02 3.04 20.53
N GLN A 133 -51.40 3.14 19.35
CA GLN A 133 -50.87 2.01 18.61
C GLN A 133 -49.56 1.53 19.22
N ALA A 134 -49.42 0.23 19.50
CA ALA A 134 -48.21 -0.32 20.12
C ALA A 134 -46.94 -0.03 19.29
N SER A 135 -47.04 -0.08 17.96
CA SER A 135 -45.93 0.27 17.05
C SER A 135 -45.46 1.71 17.24
N TRP A 136 -46.37 2.66 17.47
CA TRP A 136 -46.01 4.06 17.69
C TRP A 136 -45.12 4.22 18.91
N TYR A 137 -45.50 3.61 20.04
CA TYR A 137 -44.69 3.65 21.27
C TYR A 137 -43.29 3.07 21.06
N TYR A 138 -43.18 1.94 20.38
CA TYR A 138 -41.90 1.27 20.16
C TYR A 138 -40.93 2.07 19.28
N TYR A 139 -41.42 2.70 18.21
CA TYR A 139 -40.57 3.51 17.33
C TYR A 139 -40.21 4.86 17.96
N ILE A 140 -41.15 5.51 18.68
CA ILE A 140 -40.89 6.77 19.39
C ILE A 140 -39.85 6.58 20.50
N ILE A 141 -39.96 5.50 21.29
CA ILE A 141 -38.96 5.19 22.32
C ILE A 141 -37.58 4.95 21.71
N ALA A 142 -37.51 4.25 20.57
CA ALA A 142 -36.23 3.95 19.91
C ALA A 142 -35.50 5.23 19.45
N VAL A 143 -36.22 6.22 18.92
CA VAL A 143 -35.60 7.47 18.44
C VAL A 143 -35.24 8.42 19.59
N VAL A 144 -36.10 8.52 20.62
CA VAL A 144 -35.83 9.37 21.80
C VAL A 144 -34.65 8.84 22.62
N VAL A 145 -34.57 7.52 22.83
CA VAL A 145 -33.43 6.91 23.55
C VAL A 145 -32.12 7.09 22.77
N GLY A 146 -32.16 7.00 21.43
CA GLY A 146 -31.00 7.26 20.58
C GLY A 146 -30.45 8.67 20.76
N GLU A 147 -31.34 9.68 20.84
CA GLU A 147 -30.95 11.08 21.01
C GLU A 147 -30.37 11.36 22.41
N ILE A 148 -30.96 10.80 23.46
CA ILE A 148 -30.41 10.90 24.83
C ILE A 148 -28.99 10.32 24.89
N ILE A 149 -28.75 9.17 24.25
CA ILE A 149 -27.43 8.53 24.21
C ILE A 149 -26.42 9.40 23.45
N LYS A 150 -26.84 10.03 22.36
CA LYS A 150 -26.00 10.97 21.60
C LYS A 150 -25.60 12.16 22.46
N LEU A 151 -26.56 12.88 23.05
CA LEU A 151 -26.29 14.07 23.87
C LEU A 151 -25.37 13.77 25.06
N THR A 152 -25.61 12.65 25.73
CA THR A 152 -24.85 12.24 26.93
C THR A 152 -23.45 11.73 26.58
N THR A 153 -23.29 11.01 25.46
CA THR A 153 -21.99 10.60 24.95
C THR A 153 -21.14 11.80 24.53
N ARG A 154 -21.75 12.78 23.85
CA ARG A 154 -21.06 14.01 23.42
C ARG A 154 -20.51 14.76 24.64
N TYR A 155 -21.35 14.92 25.66
CA TYR A 155 -20.97 15.52 26.94
C TYR A 155 -19.81 14.77 27.62
N LEU A 156 -19.92 13.45 27.80
CA LEU A 156 -18.88 12.65 28.47
C LEU A 156 -17.57 12.63 27.70
N CYS A 157 -17.64 12.56 26.36
CA CYS A 157 -16.48 12.54 25.48
C CYS A 157 -15.66 13.82 25.59
N ILE A 158 -16.29 15.00 25.66
CA ILE A 158 -15.57 16.28 25.75
C ILE A 158 -14.74 16.37 27.04
N GLY A 159 -15.20 15.75 28.13
CA GLY A 159 -14.47 15.67 29.39
C GLY A 159 -13.14 14.89 29.34
N PHE A 160 -12.86 14.15 28.26
CA PHE A 160 -11.58 13.45 28.05
C PHE A 160 -10.51 14.31 27.37
N PHE A 161 -10.88 15.47 26.81
CA PHE A 161 -9.95 16.35 26.13
C PHE A 161 -9.45 17.46 27.06
N PRO A 162 -8.19 17.92 26.90
CA PRO A 162 -7.72 19.13 27.55
C PRO A 162 -8.62 20.31 27.21
N VAL A 163 -8.87 21.18 28.19
CA VAL A 163 -9.72 22.38 28.02
C VAL A 163 -9.20 23.21 26.84
N GLY A 164 -10.01 23.36 25.79
CA GLY A 164 -9.69 24.14 24.59
C GLY A 164 -9.08 23.36 23.42
N ALA A 165 -9.06 22.02 23.45
CA ALA A 165 -8.59 21.22 22.31
C ALA A 165 -9.47 21.47 21.06
N PRO A 166 -8.91 21.96 19.92
CA PRO A 166 -9.69 22.32 18.73
C PRO A 166 -10.49 21.17 18.11
N VAL A 167 -10.10 19.93 18.41
CA VAL A 167 -10.66 18.70 17.83
C VAL A 167 -11.72 18.04 18.70
N SER A 168 -11.93 18.49 19.94
CA SER A 168 -12.83 17.79 20.88
C SER A 168 -14.30 17.85 20.45
N GLY A 169 -14.73 18.97 19.85
CA GLY A 169 -16.10 19.14 19.38
C GLY A 169 -16.48 18.15 18.28
N PRO A 170 -15.77 18.12 17.14
CA PRO A 170 -16.04 17.20 16.04
C PRO A 170 -15.94 15.72 16.45
N VAL A 171 -14.82 15.32 17.05
CA VAL A 171 -14.60 13.91 17.45
C VAL A 171 -15.70 13.40 18.39
N CYS A 172 -16.13 14.23 19.34
CA CYS A 172 -17.18 13.84 20.26
C CYS A 172 -18.57 13.85 19.63
N ALA A 173 -18.81 14.67 18.63
CA ALA A 173 -20.04 14.62 17.83
C ALA A 173 -20.13 13.33 17.00
N ALA A 174 -19.03 12.90 16.36
CA ALA A 174 -19.00 11.66 15.58
C ALA A 174 -19.23 10.42 16.45
N VAL A 175 -18.53 10.32 17.59
CA VAL A 175 -18.68 9.20 18.53
C VAL A 175 -20.10 9.15 19.11
N ALA A 176 -20.67 10.31 19.47
CA ALA A 176 -22.03 10.42 19.96
C ALA A 176 -23.07 9.95 18.94
N THR A 177 -22.94 10.40 17.68
CA THR A 177 -23.87 10.06 16.60
C THR A 177 -23.79 8.58 16.23
N PHE A 178 -22.58 7.99 16.26
CA PHE A 178 -22.40 6.55 16.09
C PHE A 178 -23.19 5.75 17.13
N LEU A 179 -22.99 6.06 18.42
CA LEU A 179 -23.59 5.30 19.51
C LEU A 179 -25.11 5.49 19.59
N GLY A 180 -25.61 6.73 19.42
CA GLY A 180 -27.05 7.00 19.40
C GLY A 180 -27.77 6.27 18.26
N SER A 181 -27.18 6.29 17.05
CA SER A 181 -27.74 5.61 15.88
C SER A 181 -27.73 4.10 16.01
N LEU A 182 -26.61 3.53 16.49
CA LEU A 182 -26.47 2.09 16.66
C LEU A 182 -27.51 1.54 17.64
N ILE A 183 -27.74 2.24 18.76
CA ILE A 183 -28.66 1.80 19.80
C ILE A 183 -30.11 1.95 19.36
N SER A 184 -30.47 3.07 18.73
CA SER A 184 -31.80 3.25 18.15
C SER A 184 -32.13 2.12 17.17
N GLY A 185 -31.20 1.76 16.29
CA GLY A 185 -31.40 0.68 15.33
C GLY A 185 -31.39 -0.73 15.93
N ILE A 186 -30.76 -0.96 17.09
CA ILE A 186 -30.87 -2.24 17.83
C ILE A 186 -32.28 -2.38 18.42
N ILE A 187 -32.83 -1.29 18.97
CA ILE A 187 -34.20 -1.28 19.51
C ILE A 187 -35.19 -1.53 18.37
N ILE A 188 -35.03 -0.86 17.22
CA ILE A 188 -35.86 -1.08 16.03
C ILE A 188 -35.78 -2.52 15.52
N GLN A 189 -34.57 -3.11 15.47
CA GLN A 189 -34.42 -4.52 15.10
C GLN A 189 -35.11 -5.48 16.07
N TRP A 190 -35.15 -5.15 17.35
CA TRP A 190 -35.91 -5.92 18.34
C TRP A 190 -37.41 -5.83 18.10
N VAL A 191 -37.94 -4.64 17.88
CA VAL A 191 -39.36 -4.40 17.54
C VAL A 191 -39.75 -5.15 16.27
N ASP A 192 -38.88 -5.15 15.26
CA ASP A 192 -39.08 -5.83 13.99
C ASP A 192 -38.84 -7.36 14.05
N GLY A 193 -38.42 -7.92 15.20
CA GLY A 193 -38.10 -9.35 15.34
C GLY A 193 -36.84 -9.80 14.59
N LYS A 194 -35.94 -8.87 14.25
CA LYS A 194 -34.74 -9.06 13.40
C LYS A 194 -33.43 -9.18 14.18
N LEU A 195 -33.45 -9.27 15.53
CA LEU A 195 -32.22 -9.40 16.33
C LEU A 195 -31.36 -10.63 15.99
N THR A 196 -31.92 -11.66 15.37
CA THR A 196 -31.19 -12.86 14.93
C THR A 196 -30.67 -12.73 13.50
N SER A 197 -31.02 -11.66 12.77
CA SER A 197 -30.61 -11.44 11.39
C SER A 197 -29.24 -10.76 11.32
N ALA A 198 -28.23 -11.52 10.87
CA ALA A 198 -26.89 -10.98 10.62
C ALA A 198 -26.91 -9.82 9.59
N GLU A 199 -27.85 -9.86 8.65
CA GLU A 199 -28.06 -8.79 7.67
C GLU A 199 -28.58 -7.52 8.33
N ALA A 200 -29.52 -7.63 9.28
CA ALA A 200 -30.05 -6.48 10.01
C ALA A 200 -28.99 -5.83 10.92
N TRP A 201 -28.14 -6.64 11.55
CA TRP A 201 -26.98 -6.14 12.30
C TRP A 201 -25.95 -5.44 11.42
N GLY A 202 -25.62 -6.04 10.26
CA GLY A 202 -24.72 -5.44 9.28
C GLY A 202 -25.25 -4.12 8.74
N LEU A 203 -26.55 -4.06 8.47
CA LEU A 203 -27.22 -2.85 7.98
C LEU A 203 -27.25 -1.74 9.05
N ASN A 204 -27.63 -2.06 10.28
CA ASN A 204 -27.66 -1.08 11.37
C ASN A 204 -26.26 -0.52 11.68
N LEU A 205 -25.24 -1.37 11.68
CA LEU A 205 -23.86 -0.92 11.84
C LEU A 205 -23.45 0.00 10.69
N ALA A 206 -23.77 -0.36 9.44
CA ALA A 206 -23.48 0.48 8.28
C ALA A 206 -24.17 1.85 8.37
N ILE A 207 -25.42 1.89 8.83
CA ILE A 207 -26.18 3.12 9.05
C ILE A 207 -25.54 3.97 10.14
N ALA A 208 -25.21 3.40 11.31
CA ALA A 208 -24.58 4.11 12.41
C ALA A 208 -23.21 4.71 12.02
N VAL A 209 -22.45 3.95 11.24
CA VAL A 209 -21.19 4.37 10.63
C VAL A 209 -21.38 5.54 9.65
N ILE A 210 -22.36 5.46 8.74
CA ILE A 210 -22.61 6.50 7.74
C ILE A 210 -23.05 7.80 8.42
N ARG A 211 -23.82 7.69 9.52
CA ARG A 211 -24.29 8.84 10.28
C ARG A 211 -23.18 9.50 11.10
N SER A 212 -22.28 8.73 11.72
CA SER A 212 -21.15 9.29 12.49
C SER A 212 -20.21 10.13 11.62
N ILE A 213 -20.07 9.73 10.36
CA ILE A 213 -19.34 10.43 9.31
C ILE A 213 -20.00 11.77 8.94
N GLY A 214 -21.33 11.79 8.84
CA GLY A 214 -22.10 12.98 8.51
C GLY A 214 -22.02 14.06 9.58
N ALA A 215 -21.98 13.64 10.86
CA ALA A 215 -21.84 14.55 11.99
C ALA A 215 -20.50 15.34 11.99
N ASP A 216 -19.43 14.79 11.41
CA ASP A 216 -18.15 15.49 11.23
C ASP A 216 -18.11 16.41 10.00
N ALA A 217 -19.01 16.21 9.03
CA ALA A 217 -19.00 16.92 7.76
C ALA A 217 -19.55 18.35 7.84
N TRP A 218 -20.12 18.77 8.97
CA TRP A 218 -20.79 20.08 9.08
C TRP A 218 -19.93 21.22 9.66
N GLU A 219 -18.81 20.95 10.34
CA GLU A 219 -17.95 22.04 10.85
C GLU A 219 -16.57 22.14 10.16
N PHE A 220 -16.02 21.11 9.51
CA PHE A 220 -14.74 21.26 8.77
C PHE A 220 -14.56 20.25 7.60
N THR A 221 -15.04 20.61 6.40
CA THR A 221 -14.52 20.31 5.04
C THR A 221 -14.05 18.89 4.61
N SER A 222 -14.18 18.66 3.29
CA SER A 222 -13.10 18.15 2.39
C SER A 222 -13.03 16.67 1.98
N ALA A 223 -12.35 16.46 0.84
CA ALA A 223 -12.10 15.20 0.13
C ALA A 223 -11.43 14.08 0.95
N TRP A 224 -10.95 14.37 2.16
CA TRP A 224 -10.42 13.37 3.08
C TRP A 224 -11.49 12.37 3.54
N ALA A 225 -12.69 12.84 3.86
CA ALA A 225 -13.83 12.00 4.27
C ALA A 225 -14.23 11.01 3.16
N LYS A 226 -14.25 11.50 1.90
CA LYS A 226 -14.58 10.69 0.72
C LYS A 226 -13.50 9.65 0.38
N ALA A 227 -12.24 9.91 0.71
CA ALA A 227 -11.10 9.05 0.35
C ALA A 227 -10.74 7.99 1.41
N ASN A 228 -10.91 8.29 2.71
CA ASN A 228 -10.25 7.50 3.78
C ASN A 228 -11.20 6.83 4.77
N MET A 229 -12.47 7.20 4.83
CA MET A 229 -13.38 6.54 5.78
C MET A 229 -13.90 5.20 5.24
N ARG A 230 -14.19 5.10 3.93
CA ARG A 230 -14.74 3.88 3.32
C ARG A 230 -13.91 2.60 3.59
N PRO A 231 -12.56 2.59 3.53
CA PRO A 231 -11.75 1.40 3.82
C PRO A 231 -11.68 1.06 5.32
N LEU A 232 -11.69 2.06 6.19
CA LEU A 232 -11.68 1.88 7.64
C LEU A 232 -12.99 1.22 8.11
N LEU A 233 -14.11 1.63 7.50
CA LEU A 233 -15.45 1.15 7.79
C LEU A 233 -15.72 -0.24 7.23
N ILE A 234 -15.10 -0.58 6.09
CA ILE A 234 -15.09 -1.94 5.56
C ILE A 234 -14.35 -2.88 6.52
N LYS A 235 -13.21 -2.46 7.07
CA LYS A 235 -12.49 -3.24 8.09
C LYS A 235 -13.26 -3.36 9.41
N PHE A 236 -13.94 -2.29 9.85
CA PHE A 236 -14.80 -2.30 11.04
C PHE A 236 -16.02 -3.20 10.84
N ARG A 237 -16.68 -3.11 9.67
CA ARG A 237 -17.77 -3.99 9.24
C ARG A 237 -17.31 -5.44 9.21
N ASP A 238 -16.17 -5.75 8.60
CA ASP A 238 -15.69 -7.12 8.42
C ASP A 238 -15.28 -7.76 9.76
N ALA A 239 -14.64 -6.99 10.65
CA ALA A 239 -14.35 -7.42 12.02
C ALA A 239 -15.64 -7.67 12.83
N PHE A 240 -16.67 -6.84 12.65
CA PHE A 240 -17.95 -7.00 13.35
C PHE A 240 -18.84 -8.09 12.73
N VAL A 241 -18.73 -8.34 11.43
CA VAL A 241 -19.38 -9.46 10.73
C VAL A 241 -18.77 -10.78 11.17
N GLU A 242 -17.45 -10.86 11.36
CA GLU A 242 -16.81 -12.05 11.95
C GLU A 242 -17.18 -12.23 13.43
N PHE A 243 -17.30 -11.13 14.19
CA PHE A 243 -17.87 -11.17 15.54
C PHE A 243 -19.32 -11.68 15.55
N ALA A 244 -20.19 -11.17 14.68
CA ALA A 244 -21.60 -11.57 14.57
C ALA A 244 -21.77 -13.03 14.10
N LYS A 245 -20.92 -13.52 13.17
CA LYS A 245 -20.89 -14.93 12.74
C LYS A 245 -20.45 -15.86 13.87
N THR A 246 -19.57 -15.39 14.75
CA THR A 246 -19.11 -16.14 15.93
C THR A 246 -20.21 -16.19 17.00
N SER A 247 -20.94 -15.08 17.20
CA SER A 247 -22.07 -14.97 18.12
C SER A 247 -23.31 -15.75 17.68
N ALA A 248 -23.58 -15.83 16.37
CA ALA A 248 -24.75 -16.53 15.81
C ALA A 248 -24.69 -18.06 15.98
N ARG A 249 -23.50 -18.66 16.12
CA ARG A 249 -23.33 -20.10 16.39
C ARG A 249 -23.57 -20.46 17.86
N TRP A 250 -23.70 -19.46 18.73
CA TRP A 250 -23.77 -19.62 20.18
C TRP A 250 -25.12 -19.21 20.78
N ALA A 251 -26.11 -18.90 19.93
CA ALA A 251 -27.49 -18.64 20.31
C ALA A 251 -28.27 -19.94 20.62
N GLY A 252 -27.65 -20.80 21.42
CA GLY A 252 -28.21 -22.02 21.97
C GLY A 252 -27.64 -22.23 23.37
N GLN A 253 -28.38 -21.75 24.38
CA GLN A 253 -28.18 -21.93 25.83
C GLN A 253 -26.93 -21.30 26.49
N ARG A 254 -27.00 -19.98 26.74
CA ARG A 254 -27.06 -19.32 28.07
C ARG A 254 -26.38 -17.94 28.01
N ILE A 255 -27.25 -16.92 28.00
CA ILE A 255 -26.94 -15.50 27.79
C ILE A 255 -25.99 -14.90 28.85
N ALA A 256 -25.84 -15.53 30.02
CA ALA A 256 -24.99 -15.02 31.11
C ALA A 256 -23.48 -15.24 30.87
N ASP A 257 -23.08 -16.37 30.29
CA ASP A 257 -21.66 -16.70 30.06
C ASP A 257 -21.11 -15.96 28.83
N ALA A 258 -21.98 -15.65 27.87
CA ALA A 258 -21.67 -14.75 26.76
C ALA A 258 -21.30 -13.34 27.23
N LEU A 259 -21.92 -12.84 28.30
CA LEU A 259 -21.75 -11.46 28.77
C LEU A 259 -20.40 -11.22 29.47
N VAL A 260 -19.91 -12.20 30.22
CA VAL A 260 -18.58 -12.12 30.88
C VAL A 260 -17.45 -12.29 29.85
N TRP A 261 -17.64 -13.16 28.87
CA TRP A 261 -16.68 -13.35 27.78
C TRP A 261 -16.66 -12.15 26.83
N VAL A 262 -17.82 -11.59 26.46
CA VAL A 262 -17.92 -10.35 25.67
C VAL A 262 -17.29 -9.16 26.39
N ALA A 263 -17.48 -9.01 27.72
CA ALA A 263 -16.80 -7.97 28.50
C ALA A 263 -15.27 -8.11 28.52
N ALA A 264 -14.75 -9.34 28.57
CA ALA A 264 -13.31 -9.62 28.49
C ALA A 264 -12.75 -9.35 27.08
N GLN A 265 -13.49 -9.74 26.03
CA GLN A 265 -13.12 -9.46 24.64
C GLN A 265 -13.20 -7.96 24.30
N LEU A 266 -14.15 -7.22 24.88
CA LEU A 266 -14.26 -5.77 24.72
C LEU A 266 -13.18 -4.99 25.48
N THR A 267 -12.67 -5.53 26.59
CA THR A 267 -11.53 -4.95 27.31
C THR A 267 -10.23 -5.19 26.53
N SER A 268 -10.02 -6.39 26.00
CA SER A 268 -8.92 -6.70 25.08
C SER A 268 -9.02 -5.90 23.77
N LEU A 269 -10.23 -5.67 23.27
CA LEU A 269 -10.49 -4.82 22.11
C LEU A 269 -10.27 -3.35 22.44
N ALA A 270 -10.59 -2.87 23.64
CA ALA A 270 -10.28 -1.50 24.08
C ALA A 270 -8.78 -1.27 24.24
N GLU A 271 -8.03 -2.24 24.77
CA GLU A 271 -6.55 -2.19 24.84
C GLU A 271 -5.91 -2.28 23.45
N THR A 272 -6.47 -3.10 22.56
CA THR A 272 -6.07 -3.17 21.15
C THR A 272 -6.43 -1.89 20.41
N ILE A 273 -7.60 -1.29 20.67
CA ILE A 273 -8.03 -0.02 20.09
C ILE A 273 -7.16 1.11 20.61
N VAL A 274 -6.78 1.14 21.89
CA VAL A 274 -5.83 2.12 22.43
C VAL A 274 -4.45 1.93 21.82
N ALA A 275 -3.93 0.71 21.71
CA ALA A 275 -2.67 0.41 21.04
C ALA A 275 -2.71 0.72 19.53
N LYS A 276 -3.87 0.52 18.88
CA LYS A 276 -4.12 0.88 17.47
C LYS A 276 -4.41 2.36 17.27
N LEU A 277 -4.88 3.08 18.29
CA LEU A 277 -5.00 4.54 18.33
C LEU A 277 -3.66 5.19 18.63
N GLU A 278 -2.77 4.54 19.37
CA GLU A 278 -1.37 4.92 19.55
C GLU A 278 -0.54 4.66 18.27
N GLU A 279 -0.75 3.52 17.60
CA GLU A 279 -0.24 3.27 16.24
C GLU A 279 -0.87 4.24 15.21
N ALA A 280 -2.18 4.52 15.29
CA ALA A 280 -2.84 5.48 14.42
C ALA A 280 -2.35 6.90 14.71
N ALA A 281 -2.09 7.28 15.96
CA ALA A 281 -1.46 8.55 16.32
C ALA A 281 -0.01 8.63 15.82
N ALA A 282 0.70 7.50 15.73
CA ALA A 282 2.00 7.39 15.07
C ALA A 282 1.88 7.49 13.53
N LEU A 283 0.79 7.00 12.94
CA LEU A 283 0.40 7.17 11.52
C LEU A 283 -0.21 8.56 11.21
N ILE A 284 -0.62 9.32 12.22
CA ILE A 284 -1.12 10.72 12.17
C ILE A 284 0.03 11.72 12.39
N ARG A 285 1.29 11.31 12.23
CA ARG A 285 2.25 12.26 11.65
C ARG A 285 2.03 12.19 10.15
N PRO A 286 1.31 13.15 9.53
CA PRO A 286 1.32 13.21 8.08
C PRO A 286 2.79 13.22 7.66
N ASN A 287 3.17 12.35 6.72
CA ASN A 287 4.15 12.77 5.73
C ASN A 287 3.51 14.00 5.10
N SER A 288 3.91 15.12 5.69
CA SER A 288 3.50 16.46 5.37
C SER A 288 3.63 16.63 3.86
N ILE A 289 2.73 17.41 3.27
CA ILE A 289 2.98 18.00 1.95
C ILE A 289 4.47 18.40 1.94
N PRO A 290 5.31 17.81 1.08
CA PRO A 290 6.74 18.08 1.07
C PRO A 290 6.94 19.59 1.04
N THR A 291 7.66 20.15 2.03
CA THR A 291 7.81 21.61 2.07
C THR A 291 8.65 22.07 0.90
N LYS A 292 8.27 23.20 0.31
CA LYS A 292 9.16 23.91 -0.62
C LYS A 292 10.49 24.13 0.09
N GLY A 293 11.58 23.79 -0.61
CA GLY A 293 12.91 23.87 -0.06
C GLY A 293 13.84 22.90 -0.78
N ALA A 294 15.12 23.21 -0.69
CA ALA A 294 16.22 22.37 -1.15
C ALA A 294 17.19 22.15 0.00
N ASP A 295 18.20 21.33 -0.27
CA ASP A 295 19.41 21.18 0.53
C ASP A 295 19.15 21.00 2.05
N PRO A 296 18.32 20.00 2.45
CA PRO A 296 17.98 19.80 3.85
C PRO A 296 19.16 19.28 4.67
N SER A 297 19.54 20.02 5.71
CA SER A 297 20.44 19.52 6.76
C SER A 297 19.69 19.17 8.04
N THR A 298 19.97 18.00 8.63
CA THR A 298 19.31 17.53 9.86
C THR A 298 20.20 16.64 10.72
N ILE A 299 20.27 16.93 12.03
CA ILE A 299 20.92 16.09 13.05
C ILE A 299 19.93 15.65 14.13
N SER A 300 20.22 14.53 14.81
CA SER A 300 19.59 14.16 16.08
C SER A 300 20.43 14.66 17.25
N VAL A 301 19.82 15.21 18.30
CA VAL A 301 20.50 15.46 19.58
C VAL A 301 19.59 15.00 20.70
N GLY A 302 19.97 13.93 21.41
CA GLY A 302 19.18 13.38 22.51
C GLY A 302 17.75 13.00 22.10
N GLY A 303 17.57 12.50 20.87
CA GLY A 303 16.27 12.11 20.31
C GLY A 303 15.42 13.26 19.74
N THR A 304 15.90 14.50 19.78
CA THR A 304 15.26 15.64 19.10
C THR A 304 15.98 15.91 17.78
N TYR A 305 15.21 16.13 16.71
CA TYR A 305 15.72 16.40 15.37
C TYR A 305 15.84 17.89 15.17
N TYR A 306 17.00 18.35 14.71
CA TYR A 306 17.34 19.76 14.45
C TYR A 306 17.62 19.90 12.97
N SER A 307 16.79 20.65 12.24
CA SER A 307 16.96 20.88 10.81
C SER A 307 17.09 22.35 10.50
N VAL A 308 18.10 22.70 9.68
CA VAL A 308 18.31 24.08 9.25
C VAL A 308 17.82 24.29 7.82
N GLU A 309 17.37 25.51 7.55
CA GLU A 309 16.88 25.92 6.23
C GLU A 309 17.27 27.37 5.95
N VAL A 310 17.48 27.68 4.68
CA VAL A 310 17.70 29.06 4.22
C VAL A 310 16.41 29.64 3.64
N ASP A 311 16.13 30.90 3.98
CA ASP A 311 15.12 31.73 3.36
C ASP A 311 15.81 32.88 2.63
N SER A 312 15.75 32.86 1.29
CA SER A 312 16.33 33.84 0.40
C SER A 312 15.26 34.65 -0.35
N SER A 313 14.03 34.72 0.20
CA SER A 313 12.91 35.44 -0.43
C SER A 313 13.14 36.95 -0.53
N GLU A 314 13.94 37.52 0.39
CA GLU A 314 14.39 38.90 0.36
C GLU A 314 15.80 38.99 -0.26
N PRO A 315 15.97 39.59 -1.46
CA PRO A 315 17.27 39.71 -2.10
C PRO A 315 18.30 40.43 -1.21
N GLY A 316 19.46 39.80 -1.01
CA GLY A 316 20.55 40.34 -0.18
C GLY A 316 20.29 40.36 1.33
N ARG A 317 19.24 39.67 1.79
CA ARG A 317 18.84 39.56 3.21
C ARG A 317 18.49 38.11 3.56
N ALA A 318 19.35 37.18 3.18
CA ALA A 318 19.15 35.76 3.47
C ALA A 318 19.09 35.51 4.98
N LYS A 319 18.22 34.59 5.39
CA LYS A 319 18.00 34.20 6.80
C LYS A 319 18.17 32.70 6.93
N ILE A 320 18.88 32.24 7.96
CA ILE A 320 18.99 30.83 8.31
C ILE A 320 18.07 30.57 9.50
N PHE A 321 17.19 29.60 9.34
CA PHE A 321 16.23 29.17 10.35
C PHE A 321 16.53 27.76 10.83
N LEU A 322 16.10 27.46 12.05
CA LEU A 322 16.08 26.15 12.66
C LEU A 322 14.63 25.67 12.83
N ARG A 323 14.40 24.40 12.56
CA ARG A 323 13.21 23.66 12.98
C ARG A 323 13.62 22.54 13.91
N THR A 324 12.77 22.27 14.89
CA THR A 324 12.95 21.13 15.79
C THR A 324 11.71 20.26 15.84
N ALA A 325 11.89 18.95 15.81
CA ALA A 325 10.79 18.01 15.91
C ALA A 325 11.23 16.71 16.61
N ALA A 326 10.25 15.93 17.06
CA ALA A 326 10.49 14.60 17.60
C ALA A 326 10.67 13.53 16.49
N GLY A 327 10.99 13.92 15.26
CA GLY A 327 11.14 13.01 14.12
C GLY A 327 11.11 13.73 12.76
N PRO A 328 11.70 13.14 11.70
CA PRO A 328 11.87 13.81 10.42
C PRO A 328 10.55 14.26 9.77
N ALA A 329 9.52 13.40 9.80
CA ALA A 329 8.22 13.68 9.19
C ALA A 329 7.48 14.90 9.78
N ALA A 330 7.83 15.32 11.00
CA ALA A 330 7.24 16.47 11.67
C ALA A 330 8.03 17.78 11.44
N LEU A 331 9.25 17.71 10.90
CA LEU A 331 10.07 18.90 10.60
C LEU A 331 9.37 19.86 9.62
N PRO A 332 8.70 19.42 8.54
CA PRO A 332 8.16 20.35 7.55
C PRO A 332 7.08 21.29 8.13
N THR A 333 6.34 20.85 9.16
CA THR A 333 5.30 21.66 9.82
C THR A 333 5.76 22.29 11.14
N ALA A 334 6.96 21.94 11.63
CA ALA A 334 7.47 22.48 12.90
C ALA A 334 7.72 23.99 12.79
N PRO A 335 7.42 24.81 13.82
CA PRO A 335 7.72 26.23 13.78
C PRO A 335 9.22 26.46 13.56
N ARG A 336 9.54 27.53 12.83
CA ARG A 336 10.92 27.93 12.55
C ARG A 336 11.41 29.01 13.50
N SER A 337 12.64 28.87 13.99
CA SER A 337 13.34 29.86 14.83
C SER A 337 14.48 30.49 14.03
N LEU A 338 14.60 31.81 14.05
CA LEU A 338 15.69 32.51 13.35
C LEU A 338 17.02 32.24 14.07
N LEU A 339 18.00 31.68 13.38
CA LEU A 339 19.35 31.49 13.91
C LEU A 339 20.26 32.66 13.56
N TRP A 340 20.19 33.12 12.32
CA TRP A 340 21.08 34.14 11.76
C TRP A 340 20.40 34.85 10.58
N ALA A 341 20.71 36.14 10.41
CA ALA A 341 20.27 36.95 9.28
C ALA A 341 21.46 37.69 8.68
N ASP A 342 21.50 37.81 7.35
CA ASP A 342 22.53 38.57 6.67
C ASP A 342 22.28 40.08 6.83
N GLU A 343 22.99 40.68 7.76
CA GLU A 343 22.98 42.13 7.98
C GLU A 343 23.95 42.87 7.05
N THR A 344 24.88 42.13 6.42
CA THR A 344 26.05 42.66 5.70
C THR A 344 25.99 42.45 4.19
N ASN A 345 25.00 41.72 3.68
CA ASN A 345 24.77 41.43 2.27
C ASN A 345 25.94 40.67 1.60
N ILE A 346 26.40 39.60 2.26
CA ILE A 346 27.51 38.75 1.80
C ILE A 346 27.20 37.99 0.49
N GLY A 347 25.93 37.91 0.09
CA GLY A 347 25.53 37.42 -1.23
C GLY A 347 24.37 36.42 -1.17
N GLU A 348 24.34 35.52 -2.14
CA GLU A 348 23.44 34.37 -2.17
C GLU A 348 23.91 33.36 -1.11
N VAL A 349 23.01 32.88 -0.25
CA VAL A 349 23.33 31.92 0.82
C VAL A 349 22.73 30.57 0.49
N TRP A 350 23.53 29.51 0.49
CA TRP A 350 23.12 28.15 0.07
C TRP A 350 23.52 27.08 1.08
N ALA A 351 22.76 25.98 1.06
CA ALA A 351 23.07 24.70 1.72
C ALA A 351 23.63 24.83 3.16
N PRO A 352 22.85 25.33 4.13
CA PRO A 352 23.29 25.35 5.52
C PRO A 352 23.35 23.92 6.08
N GLU A 353 24.48 23.55 6.68
CA GLU A 353 24.75 22.26 7.33
C GLU A 353 24.95 22.41 8.84
N ILE A 354 24.13 21.77 9.65
CA ILE A 354 24.20 21.82 11.12
C ILE A 354 24.96 20.62 11.71
N VAL A 355 25.84 20.88 12.67
CA VAL A 355 26.54 19.85 13.45
C VAL A 355 26.70 20.31 14.89
N ARG A 356 26.83 19.38 15.83
CA ARG A 356 27.11 19.69 17.24
C ARG A 356 28.45 19.09 17.65
N ILE A 357 29.39 19.95 17.99
CA ILE A 357 30.78 19.61 18.31
C ILE A 357 31.10 20.13 19.71
N ASP A 358 31.58 19.25 20.59
CA ASP A 358 31.99 19.58 21.96
C ASP A 358 30.93 20.42 22.72
N GLY A 359 29.66 20.05 22.53
CA GLY A 359 28.50 20.69 23.16
C GLY A 359 28.00 21.96 22.47
N ARG A 360 28.69 22.49 21.46
CA ARG A 360 28.34 23.70 20.71
C ARG A 360 27.78 23.38 19.33
N TYR A 361 26.78 24.13 18.89
CA TYR A 361 26.20 24.02 17.55
C TYR A 361 26.98 24.88 16.57
N TYR A 362 27.26 24.33 15.40
CA TYR A 362 27.87 24.99 14.26
C TYR A 362 26.96 24.82 13.06
N VAL A 363 26.77 25.89 12.28
CA VAL A 363 26.12 25.82 10.98
C VAL A 363 27.10 26.33 9.94
N TYR A 364 27.48 25.46 9.01
CA TYR A 364 28.31 25.80 7.84
C TYR A 364 27.41 26.12 6.67
N PHE A 365 27.75 27.09 5.84
CA PHE A 365 26.95 27.43 4.66
C PHE A 365 27.79 28.12 3.62
N SER A 366 27.32 28.11 2.38
CA SER A 366 27.96 28.80 1.27
C SER A 366 27.41 30.22 1.16
N ALA A 367 28.26 31.22 0.91
CA ALA A 367 27.79 32.55 0.56
C ALA A 367 28.69 33.29 -0.43
N GLY A 368 28.09 34.06 -1.34
CA GLY A 368 28.81 34.91 -2.28
C GLY A 368 28.01 35.28 -3.53
N ARG A 369 28.71 35.71 -4.58
CA ARG A 369 28.14 36.05 -5.90
C ARG A 369 29.05 35.51 -6.99
N GLY A 370 28.52 34.68 -7.89
CA GLY A 370 29.32 34.07 -8.96
C GLY A 370 30.57 33.36 -8.43
N SER A 371 31.75 33.70 -8.96
CA SER A 371 33.03 33.10 -8.56
C SER A 371 33.48 33.42 -7.11
N ALA A 372 32.79 34.34 -6.43
CA ALA A 372 33.12 34.77 -5.07
C ALA A 372 32.45 33.93 -3.96
N HIS A 373 31.72 32.87 -4.29
CA HIS A 373 31.13 31.95 -3.29
C HIS A 373 32.20 31.26 -2.44
N ARG A 374 32.04 31.32 -1.11
CA ARG A 374 32.95 30.75 -0.11
C ARG A 374 32.15 30.08 1.00
N MET A 375 32.82 29.24 1.79
CA MET A 375 32.23 28.65 2.98
C MET A 375 32.32 29.60 4.18
N TYR A 376 31.24 29.66 4.95
CA TYR A 376 31.09 30.42 6.18
C TYR A 376 30.64 29.49 7.30
N VAL A 377 30.87 29.92 8.54
CA VAL A 377 30.40 29.23 9.74
C VAL A 377 29.82 30.22 10.73
N ILE A 378 28.71 29.83 11.35
CA ILE A 378 28.12 30.49 12.51
C ILE A 378 28.02 29.46 13.64
N SER A 379 28.03 29.91 14.90
CA SER A 379 27.95 28.98 16.03
C SER A 379 27.18 29.52 17.22
N SER A 380 26.67 28.62 18.06
CA SER A 380 26.02 28.96 19.32
C SER A 380 26.17 27.84 20.35
N THR A 381 26.23 28.18 21.63
CA THR A 381 26.15 27.20 22.73
C THR A 381 24.74 26.63 22.90
N SER A 382 23.73 27.26 22.32
CA SER A 382 22.33 26.86 22.40
C SER A 382 21.64 27.07 21.05
N PRO A 383 20.83 26.11 20.58
CA PRO A 383 20.15 26.22 19.29
C PRO A 383 19.02 27.28 19.30
N TRP A 384 18.70 27.82 20.48
CA TRP A 384 17.62 28.80 20.71
C TRP A 384 18.11 30.24 20.84
N VAL A 385 19.43 30.44 20.88
CA VAL A 385 20.06 31.75 20.99
C VAL A 385 20.60 32.14 19.62
N ALA A 386 20.55 33.43 19.29
CA ALA A 386 21.12 33.95 18.06
C ALA A 386 22.58 33.48 17.91
N PHE A 387 22.91 33.02 16.71
CA PHE A 387 24.25 32.53 16.42
C PHE A 387 25.22 33.71 16.24
N THR A 388 26.52 33.41 16.32
CA THR A 388 27.58 34.41 16.07
C THR A 388 27.45 35.05 14.68
N ALA A 389 28.16 36.17 14.46
CA ALA A 389 28.38 36.68 13.11
C ALA A 389 29.02 35.62 12.21
N ALA A 390 28.71 35.69 10.91
CA ALA A 390 29.24 34.77 9.91
C ALA A 390 30.76 34.93 9.80
N GLN A 391 31.48 33.83 10.04
CA GLN A 391 32.93 33.78 9.88
C GLN A 391 33.25 33.05 8.57
N LYS A 392 33.94 33.71 7.63
CA LYS A 392 34.48 33.04 6.44
C LYS A 392 35.50 31.98 6.87
N LEU A 393 35.37 30.76 6.35
CA LEU A 393 36.39 29.73 6.50
C LEU A 393 37.56 30.03 5.56
N ASN A 394 38.77 30.07 6.11
CA ASN A 394 40.00 30.22 5.32
C ASN A 394 40.39 28.87 4.68
N LEU A 395 39.58 28.40 3.74
CA LEU A 395 39.89 27.20 2.97
C LEU A 395 41.14 27.41 2.11
N PRO A 396 41.94 26.36 1.86
CA PRO A 396 43.15 26.48 1.05
C PRO A 396 42.87 27.05 -0.34
N ASP A 397 43.79 27.87 -0.85
CA ASP A 397 43.75 28.59 -2.14
C ASP A 397 42.62 29.62 -2.31
N ASP A 398 41.72 29.77 -1.33
CA ASP A 398 40.59 30.70 -1.34
C ASP A 398 39.79 30.71 -2.66
N LYS A 399 39.49 29.53 -3.20
CA LYS A 399 38.71 29.32 -4.44
C LYS A 399 37.21 29.24 -4.19
N TRP A 400 36.44 29.22 -5.27
CA TRP A 400 35.00 28.97 -5.22
C TRP A 400 34.72 27.65 -4.49
N ALA A 401 33.84 27.71 -3.47
CA ALA A 401 33.55 26.60 -2.57
C ALA A 401 32.11 26.67 -2.06
N ILE A 402 31.38 25.56 -2.18
CA ILE A 402 30.01 25.37 -1.69
C ILE A 402 29.84 24.01 -0.98
N ASP A 403 28.68 23.85 -0.33
CA ASP A 403 28.16 22.60 0.23
C ASP A 403 29.14 21.91 1.20
N GLY A 404 29.87 22.71 1.98
CA GLY A 404 30.91 22.19 2.85
C GLY A 404 30.38 21.69 4.19
N THR A 405 30.81 20.50 4.60
CA THR A 405 30.51 19.92 5.93
C THR A 405 31.77 19.42 6.63
N THR A 406 31.70 19.20 7.94
CA THR A 406 32.81 18.72 8.78
C THR A 406 32.50 17.38 9.42
N PHE A 407 33.53 16.54 9.56
CA PHE A 407 33.45 15.28 10.28
C PHE A 407 34.77 14.95 10.97
N THR A 408 34.75 14.01 11.91
CA THR A 408 35.98 13.52 12.58
C THR A 408 36.20 12.04 12.27
N PHE A 409 37.30 11.75 11.60
CA PHE A 409 37.71 10.40 11.21
C PHE A 409 39.13 10.12 11.70
N ASN A 410 39.34 8.99 12.39
CA ASN A 410 40.63 8.60 12.99
C ASN A 410 41.27 9.72 13.84
N ASN A 411 40.47 10.34 14.71
CA ASN A 411 40.86 11.45 15.59
C ASN A 411 41.33 12.73 14.87
N GLN A 412 41.16 12.81 13.54
CA GLN A 412 41.41 14.00 12.75
C GLN A 412 40.09 14.61 12.29
N ARG A 413 39.91 15.91 12.51
CA ARG A 413 38.80 16.67 11.93
C ARG A 413 39.10 17.01 10.48
N TRP A 414 38.12 16.78 9.62
CA TRP A 414 38.16 17.07 8.21
C TRP A 414 37.04 18.04 7.84
N PHE A 415 37.27 18.76 6.75
CA PHE A 415 36.26 19.56 6.06
C PHE A 415 36.22 19.08 4.61
N VAL A 416 35.04 18.71 4.12
CA VAL A 416 34.81 18.27 2.73
C VAL A 416 33.83 19.25 2.07
N TRP A 417 34.05 19.59 0.81
CA TRP A 417 33.21 20.57 0.09
C TRP A 417 33.27 20.35 -1.43
N SER A 418 32.31 20.95 -2.15
CA SER A 418 32.34 21.08 -3.61
C SER A 418 33.04 22.38 -4.02
N GLY A 419 33.99 22.32 -4.94
CA GLY A 419 34.75 23.51 -5.35
C GLY A 419 35.27 23.46 -6.77
N TRP A 420 35.83 24.60 -7.21
CA TRP A 420 36.53 24.70 -8.49
C TRP A 420 38.01 24.39 -8.36
N VAL A 421 38.58 23.69 -9.36
CA VAL A 421 40.02 23.47 -9.45
C VAL A 421 40.76 24.80 -9.66
N GLY A 422 40.26 25.64 -10.59
CA GLY A 422 40.81 26.96 -10.91
C GLY A 422 39.91 28.12 -10.46
N ASP A 423 40.03 29.26 -11.15
CA ASP A 423 39.25 30.49 -10.88
C ASP A 423 38.07 30.70 -11.84
N ALA A 424 37.96 29.87 -12.87
CA ALA A 424 36.91 29.94 -13.88
C ALA A 424 35.78 28.96 -13.56
N ASP A 425 34.56 29.36 -13.92
CA ASP A 425 33.40 28.49 -13.88
C ASP A 425 33.58 27.28 -14.79
N GLY A 426 33.16 26.12 -14.30
CA GLY A 426 33.45 24.84 -14.91
C GLY A 426 33.12 23.69 -13.96
N GLU A 427 33.90 22.63 -14.06
CA GLU A 427 33.73 21.41 -13.28
C GLU A 427 33.72 21.65 -11.76
N GLN A 428 32.68 21.14 -11.09
CA GLN A 428 32.65 21.05 -9.64
C GLN A 428 33.28 19.73 -9.18
N THR A 429 34.23 19.83 -8.24
CA THR A 429 35.09 18.76 -7.73
C THR A 429 34.96 18.67 -6.21
N LEU A 430 34.98 17.46 -5.66
CA LEU A 430 35.01 17.28 -4.21
C LEU A 430 36.43 17.40 -3.68
N PHE A 431 36.59 18.28 -2.70
CA PHE A 431 37.84 18.53 -2.00
C PHE A 431 37.73 18.18 -0.52
N ILE A 432 38.85 17.79 0.08
CA ILE A 432 38.98 17.59 1.52
C ILE A 432 40.20 18.33 2.08
N SER A 433 40.09 18.83 3.31
CA SER A 433 41.18 19.49 4.06
C SER A 433 41.11 19.12 5.53
N ARG A 434 42.25 19.14 6.24
CA ARG A 434 42.28 18.99 7.69
C ARG A 434 41.74 20.26 8.37
N MET A 435 41.28 20.12 9.61
CA MET A 435 40.95 21.24 10.49
C MET A 435 41.63 21.08 11.85
N ASN A 436 42.09 22.20 12.43
CA ASN A 436 42.62 22.26 13.80
C ASN A 436 41.53 22.55 14.84
N SER A 437 40.45 23.21 14.41
CA SER A 437 39.27 23.51 15.22
C SER A 437 38.04 23.52 14.31
N PRO A 438 36.80 23.56 14.85
CA PRO A 438 35.59 23.66 14.02
C PRO A 438 35.57 24.87 13.07
N THR A 439 36.40 25.90 13.28
CA THR A 439 36.39 27.12 12.45
C THR A 439 37.72 27.39 11.74
N GLN A 440 38.71 26.48 11.85
CA GLN A 440 40.05 26.68 11.32
C GLN A 440 40.52 25.49 10.47
N PRO A 441 40.32 25.53 9.14
CA PRO A 441 41.01 24.66 8.20
C PRO A 441 42.53 24.81 8.30
N THR A 442 43.26 23.75 7.98
CA THR A 442 44.73 23.73 8.01
C THR A 442 45.29 22.82 6.91
N GLY A 443 46.45 23.17 6.37
CA GLY A 443 47.11 22.42 5.31
C GLY A 443 46.58 22.74 3.91
N ALA A 444 46.83 21.83 2.97
CA ALA A 444 46.37 21.93 1.58
C ALA A 444 44.96 21.35 1.40
N ARG A 445 44.32 21.70 0.28
CA ARG A 445 43.11 21.01 -0.21
C ARG A 445 43.50 19.84 -1.11
N TYR A 446 42.80 18.73 -0.99
CA TYR A 446 43.05 17.52 -1.76
C TYR A 446 41.82 17.11 -2.54
N VAL A 447 41.97 16.77 -3.82
CA VAL A 447 40.88 16.23 -4.65
C VAL A 447 40.58 14.81 -4.20
N ILE A 448 39.31 14.49 -3.96
CA ILE A 448 38.85 13.12 -3.66
C ILE A 448 37.88 12.57 -4.71
N SER A 449 37.20 13.43 -5.47
CA SER A 449 36.40 13.01 -6.63
C SER A 449 36.22 14.11 -7.65
N GLN A 450 36.20 13.71 -8.92
CA GLN A 450 35.84 14.53 -10.07
C GLN A 450 34.75 13.80 -10.87
N PRO A 451 33.84 14.52 -11.54
CA PRO A 451 32.81 13.92 -12.39
C PRO A 451 33.45 13.37 -13.66
N ARG A 452 33.85 12.11 -13.62
CA ARG A 452 34.62 11.42 -14.68
C ARG A 452 33.87 10.23 -15.23
N GLU A 453 32.91 9.72 -14.49
CA GLU A 453 32.13 8.58 -14.93
C GLU A 453 31.04 9.01 -15.91
N PRO A 454 30.72 8.19 -16.93
CA PRO A 454 29.67 8.53 -17.91
C PRO A 454 28.31 8.84 -17.27
N TRP A 455 27.98 8.16 -16.17
CA TRP A 455 26.73 8.36 -15.42
C TRP A 455 26.70 9.66 -14.61
N GLU A 456 27.86 10.31 -14.38
CA GLU A 456 27.98 11.63 -13.73
C GLU A 456 27.90 12.79 -14.74
N GLN A 457 27.95 12.48 -16.03
CA GLN A 457 28.10 13.45 -17.12
C GLN A 457 26.89 13.50 -18.07
N VAL A 458 25.75 12.90 -17.68
CA VAL A 458 24.55 12.87 -18.52
C VAL A 458 24.03 14.29 -18.75
N VAL A 459 24.02 15.10 -17.71
CA VAL A 459 23.74 16.54 -17.80
C VAL A 459 24.99 17.29 -17.41
N GLY A 460 25.85 17.49 -18.41
CA GLY A 460 27.06 18.31 -18.32
C GLY A 460 26.83 19.77 -18.72
N ASN A 461 27.84 20.60 -18.43
CA ASN A 461 27.89 22.08 -18.58
C ASN A 461 27.24 22.90 -17.45
N PRO A 462 27.86 22.96 -16.26
CA PRO A 462 29.07 22.22 -15.87
C PRO A 462 28.77 20.79 -15.39
N THR A 463 29.80 19.93 -15.37
CA THR A 463 29.74 18.60 -14.73
C THR A 463 29.91 18.74 -13.22
N ILE A 464 29.12 17.98 -12.46
CA ILE A 464 28.91 18.25 -11.03
C ILE A 464 29.23 17.03 -10.15
N ASN A 465 30.01 17.25 -9.10
CA ASN A 465 29.97 16.47 -7.86
C ASN A 465 29.79 17.48 -6.72
N GLU A 466 28.67 17.45 -6.01
CA GLU A 466 28.31 18.44 -4.96
C GLU A 466 27.59 17.80 -3.77
N GLY A 467 27.19 18.59 -2.76
CA GLY A 467 26.51 18.08 -1.55
C GLY A 467 27.16 16.87 -0.85
N PRO A 468 28.46 16.92 -0.49
CA PRO A 468 29.16 15.81 0.15
C PRO A 468 28.69 15.56 1.60
N GLU A 469 28.34 14.32 1.91
CA GLU A 469 27.93 13.86 3.24
C GLU A 469 28.79 12.67 3.69
N ALA A 470 29.38 12.78 4.88
CA ALA A 470 30.24 11.75 5.42
C ALA A 470 29.47 10.73 6.27
N VAL A 471 29.83 9.46 6.16
CA VAL A 471 29.28 8.38 6.99
C VAL A 471 30.30 7.26 7.16
N LYS A 472 30.17 6.44 8.22
CA LYS A 472 31.06 5.31 8.47
C LYS A 472 30.34 3.98 8.29
N ASP A 473 30.97 3.08 7.55
CA ASP A 473 30.44 1.72 7.37
C ASP A 473 30.59 0.87 8.65
N PRO A 474 29.92 -0.29 8.72
CA PRO A 474 30.04 -1.21 9.87
C PRO A 474 31.46 -1.73 10.14
N ASN A 475 32.38 -1.63 9.18
CA ASN A 475 33.80 -1.96 9.34
C ASN A 475 34.65 -0.75 9.78
N GLY A 476 34.01 0.41 9.97
CA GLY A 476 34.66 1.66 10.35
C GLY A 476 35.36 2.39 9.21
N GLN A 477 35.14 2.00 7.95
CA GLN A 477 35.67 2.73 6.80
C GLN A 477 34.85 3.99 6.52
N LEU A 478 35.52 5.01 6.00
CA LEU A 478 34.92 6.28 5.65
C LEU A 478 34.25 6.21 4.27
N HIS A 479 33.01 6.67 4.21
CA HIS A 479 32.29 6.95 2.98
C HIS A 479 31.99 8.44 2.88
N ILE A 480 32.04 8.99 1.67
CA ILE A 480 31.55 10.32 1.31
C ILE A 480 30.49 10.14 0.22
N ALA A 481 29.22 10.20 0.59
CA ALA A 481 28.12 10.26 -0.36
C ALA A 481 28.04 11.67 -0.95
N TYR A 482 27.61 11.82 -2.20
CA TYR A 482 27.58 13.09 -2.90
C TYR A 482 26.55 13.08 -4.01
N SER A 483 26.16 14.25 -4.49
CA SER A 483 25.23 14.41 -5.61
C SER A 483 25.96 14.63 -6.93
N ALA A 484 25.47 14.02 -8.01
CA ALA A 484 26.03 14.08 -9.35
C ALA A 484 24.99 14.54 -10.40
N ASN A 485 25.50 14.98 -11.56
CA ASN A 485 24.73 15.66 -12.63
C ASN A 485 24.16 17.03 -12.19
N GLY A 486 23.61 17.79 -13.14
CA GLY A 486 23.02 19.10 -12.86
C GLY A 486 21.74 19.04 -12.02
N SER A 487 21.70 19.78 -10.90
CA SER A 487 20.53 19.91 -10.00
C SER A 487 19.30 20.61 -10.63
N TRP A 488 19.38 20.92 -11.92
CA TRP A 488 18.29 21.43 -12.77
C TRP A 488 17.68 20.33 -13.66
N SER A 489 18.03 19.06 -13.44
CA SER A 489 17.56 17.93 -14.23
C SER A 489 17.11 16.75 -13.36
N ASP A 490 16.23 15.91 -13.91
CA ASP A 490 15.87 14.62 -13.33
C ASP A 490 17.04 13.61 -13.31
N GLN A 491 18.16 13.90 -13.99
CA GLN A 491 19.38 13.11 -13.92
C GLN A 491 20.17 13.33 -12.62
N TYR A 492 19.79 14.32 -11.80
CA TYR A 492 20.39 14.53 -10.48
C TYR A 492 20.26 13.27 -9.63
N CYS A 493 21.35 12.84 -9.00
CA CYS A 493 21.37 11.58 -8.27
C CYS A 493 22.41 11.59 -7.17
N ILE A 494 22.30 10.68 -6.20
CA ILE A 494 23.30 10.45 -5.16
C ILE A 494 24.17 9.25 -5.54
N ALA A 495 25.46 9.35 -5.29
CA ALA A 495 26.47 8.30 -5.39
C ALA A 495 27.44 8.40 -4.19
N ASP A 496 28.42 7.51 -4.08
CA ASP A 496 29.37 7.56 -2.97
C ASP A 496 30.82 7.24 -3.33
N LEU A 497 31.72 7.70 -2.45
CA LEU A 497 33.14 7.39 -2.41
C LEU A 497 33.44 6.58 -1.16
N ARG A 498 34.01 5.40 -1.32
CA ARG A 498 34.49 4.55 -0.23
C ARG A 498 36.00 4.64 -0.10
N LEU A 499 36.49 5.07 1.06
CA LEU A 499 37.92 5.02 1.39
C LEU A 499 38.31 3.57 1.69
N ARG A 500 39.32 3.05 0.99
CA ARG A 500 39.82 1.68 1.24
C ARG A 500 40.27 1.51 2.70
N ALA A 501 40.29 0.27 3.18
CA ALA A 501 40.79 -0.03 4.52
C ALA A 501 42.24 0.47 4.68
N GLY A 502 42.48 1.27 5.73
CA GLY A 502 43.76 1.93 5.98
C GLY A 502 44.18 2.94 4.90
N GLY A 503 43.25 3.46 4.10
CA GLY A 503 43.52 4.49 3.09
C GLY A 503 43.82 5.87 3.70
N ASP A 504 44.56 6.68 2.96
CA ASP A 504 44.80 8.09 3.25
C ASP A 504 43.68 8.95 2.64
N PRO A 505 42.87 9.67 3.46
CA PRO A 505 41.81 10.54 2.95
C PRO A 505 42.28 11.61 1.96
N THR A 506 43.58 11.96 1.97
CA THR A 506 44.17 12.98 1.08
C THR A 506 44.66 12.43 -0.25
N TYR A 507 44.63 11.12 -0.45
CA TYR A 507 45.10 10.47 -1.67
C TYR A 507 43.93 9.97 -2.52
N VAL A 508 43.69 10.62 -3.66
CA VAL A 508 42.53 10.36 -4.54
C VAL A 508 42.39 8.88 -4.92
N TRP A 509 43.50 8.16 -5.11
CA TRP A 509 43.49 6.74 -5.51
C TRP A 509 43.23 5.77 -4.36
N ASP A 510 43.08 6.25 -3.12
CA ASP A 510 42.57 5.43 -2.01
C ASP A 510 41.04 5.43 -1.92
N TRP A 511 40.38 6.33 -2.67
CA TRP A 511 38.94 6.39 -2.80
C TRP A 511 38.45 5.53 -3.97
N TYR A 512 37.37 4.79 -3.73
CA TYR A 512 36.66 3.99 -4.72
C TYR A 512 35.27 4.58 -4.90
N LYS A 513 34.90 4.88 -6.14
CA LYS A 513 33.60 5.46 -6.48
C LYS A 513 32.58 4.36 -6.80
N SER A 514 31.32 4.56 -6.44
CA SER A 514 30.24 3.63 -6.79
C SER A 514 30.16 3.42 -8.31
N ASN A 515 29.66 2.26 -8.75
CA ASN A 515 29.54 1.94 -10.19
C ASN A 515 28.31 2.57 -10.86
N GLY A 516 27.79 3.67 -10.31
CA GLY A 516 26.55 4.31 -10.73
C GLY A 516 25.91 5.09 -9.57
N CYS A 517 24.78 5.74 -9.86
CA CYS A 517 23.95 6.38 -8.85
C CYS A 517 23.38 5.33 -7.87
N GLU A 518 23.52 5.57 -6.58
CA GLU A 518 22.88 4.81 -5.50
C GLU A 518 21.48 5.36 -5.16
N PHE A 519 21.13 6.58 -5.56
CA PHE A 519 19.76 7.09 -5.47
C PHE A 519 19.45 8.02 -6.63
N GLY A 520 18.49 7.68 -7.49
CA GLY A 520 18.22 8.44 -8.71
C GLY A 520 16.96 7.96 -9.42
N SER A 521 16.42 8.76 -10.34
CA SER A 521 15.20 8.41 -11.10
C SER A 521 15.45 7.70 -12.42
N ASN A 522 16.71 7.53 -12.84
CA ASN A 522 17.07 7.10 -14.19
C ASN A 522 17.83 5.78 -14.19
N ARG A 523 17.17 4.70 -14.63
CA ARG A 523 17.73 3.33 -14.63
C ARG A 523 19.09 3.21 -15.29
N ALA A 524 19.36 3.98 -16.35
CA ALA A 524 20.60 3.92 -17.12
C ALA A 524 21.83 4.43 -16.34
N THR A 525 21.65 5.28 -15.33
CA THR A 525 22.75 5.84 -14.51
C THR A 525 22.87 5.14 -13.16
N MET A 526 21.84 4.40 -12.74
CA MET A 526 21.81 3.71 -11.45
C MET A 526 22.84 2.57 -11.36
N MET A 527 23.47 2.44 -10.19
CA MET A 527 24.30 1.31 -9.80
C MET A 527 23.55 0.00 -10.06
N PRO A 528 24.21 -1.05 -10.60
CA PRO A 528 23.58 -2.36 -10.77
C PRO A 528 22.97 -2.85 -9.45
N GLU A 529 21.77 -3.43 -9.49
CA GLU A 529 20.98 -3.91 -8.32
C GLU A 529 20.31 -2.82 -7.45
N TRP A 530 20.52 -1.53 -7.76
CA TRP A 530 19.78 -0.44 -7.15
C TRP A 530 18.60 -0.05 -8.01
N ASP A 531 17.47 0.29 -7.39
CA ASP A 531 16.23 0.59 -8.10
C ASP A 531 16.06 2.11 -8.25
N PRO A 532 15.58 2.59 -9.41
CA PRO A 532 15.24 4.00 -9.55
C PRO A 532 14.11 4.41 -8.60
N THR A 533 14.08 5.69 -8.23
CA THR A 533 12.96 6.26 -7.47
C THR A 533 11.63 6.08 -8.21
N LEU A 534 10.58 5.79 -7.46
CA LEU A 534 9.22 5.56 -7.95
C LEU A 534 8.37 6.82 -7.89
N SER A 535 8.56 7.67 -6.89
CA SER A 535 7.67 8.79 -6.55
C SER A 535 8.30 10.17 -6.80
N VAL A 536 9.64 10.25 -6.86
CA VAL A 536 10.37 11.51 -7.11
C VAL A 536 11.31 11.40 -8.30
N ASN A 537 11.67 12.57 -8.85
CA ASN A 537 12.68 12.77 -9.87
C ASN A 537 13.85 13.53 -9.26
N GLY A 538 15.05 13.19 -9.72
CA GLY A 538 16.31 13.84 -9.38
C GLY A 538 16.55 14.03 -7.87
N PRO A 539 16.52 12.94 -7.05
CA PRO A 539 16.85 13.05 -5.64
C PRO A 539 18.32 13.41 -5.45
N GLY A 540 18.61 14.33 -4.53
CA GLY A 540 19.97 14.71 -4.21
C GLY A 540 20.03 15.72 -3.07
N HIS A 541 21.25 16.23 -2.85
CA HIS A 541 21.68 17.03 -1.68
C HIS A 541 20.98 16.56 -0.41
N HIS A 542 21.49 15.47 0.15
CA HIS A 542 20.90 14.76 1.27
C HIS A 542 21.65 15.05 2.56
N THR A 543 21.12 14.59 3.69
CA THR A 543 21.83 14.48 4.95
C THR A 543 21.49 13.15 5.62
N PHE A 544 22.53 12.44 6.07
CA PHE A 544 22.38 11.33 6.99
C PHE A 544 22.02 11.88 8.37
N VAL A 545 20.86 11.50 8.91
CA VAL A 545 20.46 12.01 10.23
C VAL A 545 21.19 11.24 11.32
N LEU A 546 22.35 11.78 11.72
CA LEU A 546 23.24 11.20 12.72
C LEU A 546 23.11 11.91 14.07
N GLU A 547 23.47 11.21 15.16
CA GLU A 547 23.51 11.82 16.48
C GLU A 547 24.65 12.85 16.53
N ASN A 548 24.28 14.09 16.86
CA ASN A 548 25.10 15.31 16.80
C ASN A 548 25.69 15.64 15.42
N GLY A 549 25.27 14.95 14.35
CA GLY A 549 25.94 15.01 13.05
C GLY A 549 27.33 14.35 13.07
N ASP A 550 27.62 13.49 14.06
CA ASP A 550 28.91 12.83 14.19
C ASP A 550 28.90 11.48 13.48
N ILE A 551 29.78 11.31 12.48
CA ILE A 551 29.95 10.04 11.76
C ILE A 551 30.35 8.88 12.67
N ASN A 552 30.89 9.13 13.87
CA ASN A 552 31.18 8.08 14.83
C ASN A 552 29.91 7.51 15.50
N SER A 553 28.76 8.16 15.32
CA SER A 553 27.43 7.63 15.64
C SER A 553 26.77 6.91 14.46
N SER A 554 27.50 6.69 13.35
CA SER A 554 26.96 6.00 12.19
C SER A 554 26.38 4.63 12.58
N PRO A 555 25.16 4.32 12.13
CA PRO A 555 24.50 3.08 12.46
C PRO A 555 25.22 1.88 11.83
N GLY A 556 25.17 0.73 12.51
CA GLY A 556 25.68 -0.54 11.98
C GLY A 556 24.78 -1.11 10.87
N ALA A 557 24.96 -2.39 10.52
CA ALA A 557 24.25 -3.07 9.43
C ALA A 557 22.71 -3.25 9.63
N GLY A 558 22.12 -2.60 10.63
CA GLY A 558 20.67 -2.58 10.89
C GLY A 558 19.91 -1.69 9.90
N HIS A 559 18.59 -1.86 9.87
CA HIS A 559 17.70 -1.23 8.87
C HIS A 559 17.10 0.11 9.35
N ASN A 560 16.66 0.91 8.37
CA ASN A 560 15.80 2.09 8.51
C ASN A 560 16.44 3.29 9.24
N ASN A 561 17.63 3.69 8.76
CA ASN A 561 18.30 4.90 9.23
C ASN A 561 17.68 6.13 8.57
N ASP A 562 17.53 7.21 9.33
CA ASP A 562 16.82 8.40 8.86
C ASP A 562 17.64 9.19 7.83
N LEU A 563 16.96 9.58 6.75
CA LEU A 563 17.51 10.38 5.66
C LEU A 563 16.63 11.62 5.47
N MET A 564 17.25 12.76 5.18
CA MET A 564 16.57 13.90 4.56
C MET A 564 17.20 14.15 3.19
N TYR A 565 16.41 14.45 2.18
CA TYR A 565 16.89 14.76 0.83
C TYR A 565 15.93 15.73 0.13
N HIS A 566 16.37 16.36 -0.95
CA HIS A 566 15.44 17.08 -1.83
C HIS A 566 15.23 16.34 -3.14
N ALA A 567 14.06 16.54 -3.74
CA ALA A 567 13.72 16.03 -5.07
C ALA A 567 12.54 16.81 -5.67
N VAL A 568 12.14 16.47 -6.89
CA VAL A 568 10.90 16.95 -7.50
C VAL A 568 9.88 15.80 -7.56
N PRO A 569 8.61 15.98 -7.10
CA PRO A 569 7.59 14.93 -7.25
C PRO A 569 7.40 14.50 -8.72
N LYS A 570 7.25 13.20 -8.98
CA LYS A 570 6.96 12.72 -10.34
C LYS A 570 5.65 13.31 -10.88
N GLY A 571 5.63 13.55 -12.19
CA GLY A 571 4.53 14.23 -12.86
C GLY A 571 4.60 15.77 -12.80
N ILE A 572 5.54 16.34 -12.03
CA ILE A 572 5.84 17.77 -12.03
C ILE A 572 7.09 18.02 -12.90
N PRO A 573 7.08 19.03 -13.80
CA PRO A 573 8.28 19.41 -14.55
C PRO A 573 9.46 19.71 -13.64
N TYR A 574 10.63 19.17 -13.95
CA TYR A 574 11.82 19.37 -13.14
C TYR A 574 12.28 20.84 -13.22
N SER A 575 12.40 21.49 -12.06
CA SER A 575 12.98 22.83 -11.92
C SER A 575 13.39 23.07 -10.46
N TRP A 576 14.32 24.00 -10.23
CA TRP A 576 14.72 24.38 -8.87
C TRP A 576 13.55 24.84 -8.00
N ASP A 577 12.55 25.51 -8.59
CA ASP A 577 11.36 26.00 -7.90
C ASP A 577 10.41 24.88 -7.43
N ASN A 578 10.47 23.74 -8.10
CA ASN A 578 9.64 22.58 -7.80
C ASN A 578 10.30 21.62 -6.81
N ARG A 579 11.54 21.90 -6.38
CA ARG A 579 12.22 21.10 -5.36
C ARG A 579 11.47 21.18 -4.03
N ARG A 580 11.33 20.00 -3.41
CA ARG A 580 10.76 19.80 -2.09
C ARG A 580 11.70 18.97 -1.25
N ARG A 581 11.62 19.15 0.06
CA ARG A 581 12.33 18.32 1.04
C ARG A 581 11.49 17.10 1.39
N PHE A 582 12.14 15.94 1.44
CA PHE A 582 11.56 14.65 1.75
C PHE A 582 12.29 14.02 2.94
N ALA A 583 11.53 13.27 3.73
CA ALA A 583 12.07 12.32 4.70
C ALA A 583 12.09 10.93 4.05
N GLY A 584 13.25 10.29 4.04
CA GLY A 584 13.43 8.94 3.50
C GLY A 584 14.15 8.03 4.49
N GLY A 585 14.68 6.93 3.97
CA GLY A 585 15.51 6.01 4.71
C GLY A 585 16.80 5.67 3.98
N TRP A 586 17.76 5.09 4.69
CA TRP A 586 18.94 4.46 4.09
C TRP A 586 19.41 3.24 4.91
N ALA A 587 20.15 2.33 4.27
CA ALA A 587 20.71 1.14 4.89
C ALA A 587 22.03 0.71 4.23
N TRP A 588 22.83 -0.06 4.98
CA TRP A 588 24.08 -0.65 4.50
C TRP A 588 23.86 -1.97 3.75
N ARG A 589 24.45 -2.11 2.56
CA ARG A 589 24.55 -3.37 1.79
C ARG A 589 25.98 -3.89 1.83
N SER A 590 26.19 -5.16 2.19
CA SER A 590 27.55 -5.75 2.29
C SER A 590 28.00 -6.33 0.96
N GLY A 591 29.27 -6.73 0.82
CA GLY A 591 29.74 -7.49 -0.35
C GLY A 591 29.70 -6.75 -1.70
N CYS A 592 29.55 -5.44 -1.72
CA CYS A 592 29.40 -4.62 -2.92
C CYS A 592 30.77 -4.29 -3.48
N THR A 593 30.96 -4.51 -4.78
CA THR A 593 32.25 -4.32 -5.44
C THR A 593 32.26 -3.00 -6.18
N TYR A 594 33.11 -2.09 -5.73
CA TYR A 594 33.44 -0.85 -6.42
C TYR A 594 34.52 -1.16 -7.45
N SER A 595 34.34 -0.68 -8.69
CA SER A 595 35.26 -0.93 -9.79
C SER A 595 35.73 0.37 -10.42
N ARG A 596 36.97 0.39 -10.92
CA ARG A 596 37.57 1.56 -11.54
C ARG A 596 38.51 1.15 -12.66
N GLN A 597 38.68 2.03 -13.65
CA GLN A 597 39.52 1.79 -14.82
C GLN A 597 40.59 2.87 -14.94
N ASN A 598 41.74 2.52 -15.52
CA ASN A 598 42.83 3.46 -15.84
C ASN A 598 43.43 4.20 -14.62
N VAL A 599 43.54 3.51 -13.47
CA VAL A 599 44.11 4.08 -12.25
C VAL A 599 45.28 3.23 -11.72
N PRO A 600 46.17 3.80 -10.88
CA PRO A 600 47.17 3.02 -10.16
C PRO A 600 46.55 2.13 -9.07
N GLY A 601 47.12 0.93 -8.85
CA GLY A 601 46.74 0.02 -7.76
C GLY A 601 45.62 -0.95 -8.12
N ASP A 602 44.92 -1.46 -7.11
CA ASP A 602 43.82 -2.40 -7.31
C ASP A 602 42.64 -1.73 -8.02
N ASN A 603 42.02 -2.44 -8.95
CA ASN A 603 40.89 -1.95 -9.73
C ASN A 603 39.54 -2.29 -9.11
N LEU A 604 39.54 -3.08 -8.03
CA LEU A 604 38.34 -3.58 -7.38
C LEU A 604 38.46 -3.40 -5.87
N ASN A 605 37.37 -3.00 -5.21
CA ASN A 605 37.29 -2.94 -3.77
C ASN A 605 35.91 -3.38 -3.30
N THR A 606 35.86 -4.50 -2.58
CA THR A 606 34.60 -5.09 -2.11
C THR A 606 34.35 -4.74 -0.64
N GLY A 607 33.11 -4.44 -0.27
CA GLY A 607 32.72 -4.17 1.10
C GLY A 607 31.31 -3.61 1.21
N TRP A 608 31.12 -2.57 2.02
CA TRP A 608 29.80 -1.97 2.20
C TRP A 608 29.51 -0.90 1.14
N SER A 609 28.24 -0.71 0.80
CA SER A 609 27.68 0.34 -0.07
C SER A 609 26.32 0.78 0.49
N ILE A 610 25.80 1.93 0.04
CA ILE A 610 24.64 2.58 0.64
C ILE A 610 23.41 2.35 -0.25
N LYS A 611 22.31 1.84 0.34
CA LYS A 611 21.00 1.79 -0.32
C LYS A 611 20.07 2.82 0.28
N PHE A 612 19.55 3.71 -0.55
CA PHE A 612 18.61 4.77 -0.19
C PHE A 612 17.16 4.36 -0.51
N PHE A 613 16.21 4.96 0.21
CA PHE A 613 14.78 4.69 0.11
C PHE A 613 13.97 5.99 0.16
N GLU A 614 12.91 6.06 -0.66
CA GLU A 614 12.03 7.24 -0.71
C GLU A 614 11.18 7.41 0.56
N ASP A 615 10.93 6.33 1.30
CA ASP A 615 10.18 6.34 2.56
C ASP A 615 10.91 5.60 3.70
N ARG A 616 10.43 5.83 4.93
CA ARG A 616 10.98 5.23 6.17
C ARG A 616 10.37 3.85 6.50
N ASN A 617 9.28 3.46 5.84
CA ASN A 617 8.41 2.35 6.23
C ASN A 617 8.60 1.09 5.38
N PHE A 618 9.81 0.88 4.84
CA PHE A 618 10.14 -0.43 4.29
C PHE A 618 10.31 -1.45 5.41
N GLY A 619 9.30 -2.32 5.53
CA GLY A 619 9.37 -3.56 6.26
C GLY A 619 10.08 -4.63 5.42
N ASN A 620 11.07 -5.29 6.01
CA ASN A 620 11.52 -6.64 5.64
C ASN A 620 12.04 -6.93 4.21
N ASP A 621 12.55 -5.95 3.46
CA ASP A 621 13.30 -6.23 2.21
C ASP A 621 14.75 -6.75 2.45
N GLY A 622 14.97 -7.44 3.58
CA GLY A 622 16.24 -8.10 3.91
C GLY A 622 17.45 -7.16 3.81
N GLY A 623 17.35 -5.93 4.31
CA GLY A 623 18.33 -4.84 4.19
C GLY A 623 19.71 -5.08 4.84
N GLY A 624 20.10 -6.33 5.03
CA GLY A 624 21.46 -6.80 5.35
C GLY A 624 22.02 -7.71 4.25
N GLY A 625 21.40 -7.72 3.06
CA GLY A 625 21.82 -8.53 1.93
C GLY A 625 23.20 -8.14 1.40
N ALA A 626 24.01 -9.14 1.06
CA ALA A 626 25.27 -8.95 0.36
C ALA A 626 25.04 -8.73 -1.14
N CYS A 627 25.75 -7.81 -1.76
CA CYS A 627 25.95 -7.66 -3.21
C CYS A 627 26.83 -8.79 -3.80
N THR A 628 27.21 -9.81 -3.01
CA THR A 628 28.00 -10.93 -3.54
C THR A 628 27.16 -11.82 -4.44
N THR A 629 27.48 -11.80 -5.73
CA THR A 629 27.81 -12.91 -6.64
C THR A 629 27.51 -14.38 -6.25
N ASN A 630 26.36 -14.67 -5.64
CA ASN A 630 25.68 -15.93 -5.90
C ASN A 630 24.74 -15.66 -7.06
N GLY A 631 25.02 -16.29 -8.20
CA GLY A 631 24.45 -15.98 -9.52
C GLY A 631 23.06 -15.39 -9.44
N ALA A 632 22.93 -14.16 -9.96
CA ALA A 632 21.70 -13.41 -10.03
C ALA A 632 20.50 -14.34 -10.25
N THR A 633 19.72 -14.57 -9.19
CA THR A 633 18.29 -14.77 -9.39
C THR A 633 17.77 -13.40 -9.78
N THR A 634 17.91 -13.08 -11.06
CA THR A 634 16.98 -12.23 -11.80
C THR A 634 15.61 -12.28 -11.09
N PRO A 635 14.99 -11.15 -10.67
CA PRO A 635 13.76 -11.19 -9.90
C PRO A 635 12.74 -12.16 -10.50
N GLY A 636 12.21 -13.03 -9.65
CA GLY A 636 11.30 -14.09 -10.05
C GLY A 636 11.92 -15.33 -10.69
N ARG A 637 13.14 -15.30 -11.23
CA ARG A 637 13.80 -16.46 -11.84
C ARG A 637 14.03 -17.57 -10.83
N THR A 638 13.50 -18.75 -11.13
CA THR A 638 13.60 -19.90 -10.22
C THR A 638 14.79 -20.81 -10.52
N GLY A 639 15.35 -20.73 -11.73
CA GLY A 639 16.39 -21.62 -12.23
C GLY A 639 15.90 -23.01 -12.66
N LEU A 640 14.61 -23.31 -12.49
CA LEU A 640 14.02 -24.58 -12.92
C LEU A 640 13.84 -24.57 -14.44
N ARG A 641 14.62 -25.40 -15.14
CA ARG A 641 14.54 -25.62 -16.59
C ARG A 641 13.34 -26.48 -16.93
N ALA A 642 12.19 -25.84 -17.10
CA ALA A 642 10.93 -26.43 -17.50
C ALA A 642 10.09 -25.38 -18.25
N ALA A 643 9.04 -25.84 -18.92
CA ALA A 643 8.03 -24.99 -19.55
C ALA A 643 6.67 -25.20 -18.87
N ASP A 644 5.71 -24.37 -19.25
CA ASP A 644 4.28 -24.50 -18.93
C ASP A 644 3.98 -24.83 -17.45
N PRO A 645 4.37 -23.95 -16.51
CA PRO A 645 4.09 -24.16 -15.10
C PRO A 645 2.59 -24.17 -14.82
N SER A 646 2.13 -25.23 -14.16
CA SER A 646 0.84 -25.24 -13.48
C SER A 646 1.00 -25.30 -11.98
N VAL A 647 0.40 -24.35 -11.27
CA VAL A 647 0.58 -24.17 -9.81
C VAL A 647 -0.75 -23.78 -9.15
N MET A 648 -1.13 -24.51 -8.10
CA MET A 648 -2.26 -24.16 -7.24
C MET A 648 -1.89 -24.21 -5.76
N ARG A 649 -2.71 -23.55 -4.93
CA ARG A 649 -2.59 -23.60 -3.47
C ARG A 649 -3.66 -24.52 -2.88
N VAL A 650 -3.29 -25.45 -2.00
CA VAL A 650 -4.23 -26.27 -1.21
C VAL A 650 -3.93 -26.06 0.26
N GLY A 651 -4.84 -25.39 0.97
CA GLY A 651 -4.60 -24.96 2.35
C GLY A 651 -3.38 -24.04 2.44
N SER A 652 -2.35 -24.44 3.20
CA SER A 652 -1.08 -23.71 3.32
C SER A 652 0.02 -24.19 2.36
N THR A 653 -0.23 -25.24 1.58
CA THR A 653 0.79 -25.86 0.71
C THR A 653 0.55 -25.51 -0.75
N TYR A 654 1.62 -25.26 -1.49
CA TYR A 654 1.61 -25.03 -2.93
C TYR A 654 1.98 -26.33 -3.64
N TYR A 655 1.27 -26.64 -4.72
CA TYR A 655 1.51 -27.82 -5.55
C TYR A 655 1.72 -27.36 -6.99
N SER A 656 2.74 -27.90 -7.64
CA SER A 656 2.96 -27.68 -9.07
C SER A 656 3.00 -28.99 -9.83
N VAL A 657 2.64 -28.95 -11.11
CA VAL A 657 2.87 -30.04 -12.06
C VAL A 657 3.73 -29.58 -13.22
N GLU A 658 4.58 -30.48 -13.69
CA GLU A 658 5.49 -30.23 -14.83
C GLU A 658 5.63 -31.48 -15.68
N SER A 659 5.91 -31.31 -16.97
CA SER A 659 6.23 -32.41 -17.88
C SER A 659 7.68 -32.35 -18.38
N ASP A 660 8.26 -33.53 -18.63
CA ASP A 660 9.54 -33.68 -19.36
C ASP A 660 9.36 -34.19 -20.79
N GLY A 661 8.11 -34.20 -21.31
CA GLY A 661 7.75 -34.70 -22.64
C GLY A 661 7.32 -36.17 -22.68
N GLY A 662 7.61 -36.96 -21.64
CA GLY A 662 7.16 -38.35 -21.50
C GLY A 662 6.54 -38.68 -20.14
N ASN A 663 6.70 -37.81 -19.15
CA ASN A 663 6.20 -38.03 -17.79
C ASN A 663 5.60 -36.74 -17.23
N ILE A 664 4.79 -36.87 -16.18
CA ILE A 664 4.27 -35.77 -15.38
C ILE A 664 4.74 -35.95 -13.95
N TYR A 665 5.18 -34.85 -13.35
CA TYR A 665 5.71 -34.82 -12.00
C TYR A 665 5.02 -33.76 -11.17
N SER A 666 4.95 -33.99 -9.86
CA SER A 666 4.52 -33.02 -8.86
C SER A 666 5.70 -32.47 -8.09
N ARG A 667 5.52 -31.25 -7.59
CA ARG A 667 6.30 -30.72 -6.48
C ARG A 667 5.35 -30.12 -5.45
N SER A 668 5.76 -30.13 -4.20
CA SER A 668 5.03 -29.46 -3.13
C SER A 668 5.96 -28.65 -2.24
N ALA A 669 5.52 -27.47 -1.84
CA ALA A 669 6.32 -26.55 -1.06
C ALA A 669 5.46 -25.62 -0.19
N ALA A 670 6.07 -25.02 0.82
CA ALA A 670 5.42 -24.02 1.67
C ALA A 670 5.27 -22.66 0.98
N SER A 671 5.97 -22.43 -0.13
CA SER A 671 5.91 -21.19 -0.90
C SER A 671 6.16 -21.46 -2.39
N VAL A 672 5.66 -20.58 -3.27
CA VAL A 672 5.81 -20.75 -4.72
C VAL A 672 7.28 -20.70 -5.22
N PRO A 673 8.23 -19.86 -4.73
CA PRO A 673 9.61 -19.91 -5.20
C PRO A 673 10.31 -21.21 -4.77
N ASP A 674 9.91 -21.79 -3.62
CA ASP A 674 10.48 -23.02 -3.11
C ASP A 674 10.07 -24.25 -3.94
N LEU A 675 9.01 -24.16 -4.77
CA LEU A 675 8.62 -25.25 -5.68
C LEU A 675 9.77 -25.67 -6.60
N ALA A 676 10.58 -24.73 -7.10
CA ALA A 676 11.70 -25.05 -7.97
C ALA A 676 12.81 -25.87 -7.27
N ARG A 677 12.91 -25.75 -5.95
CA ARG A 677 13.89 -26.47 -5.11
C ARG A 677 13.30 -27.73 -4.48
N ALA A 678 11.97 -27.82 -4.41
CA ALA A 678 11.28 -28.97 -3.84
C ALA A 678 11.56 -30.24 -4.68
N PRO A 679 11.68 -31.41 -4.04
CA PRO A 679 11.90 -32.67 -4.76
C PRO A 679 10.79 -32.93 -5.80
N LYS A 680 11.22 -33.39 -6.98
CA LYS A 680 10.33 -33.83 -8.05
C LYS A 680 9.78 -35.23 -7.70
N ALA A 681 8.47 -35.37 -7.61
CA ALA A 681 7.81 -36.66 -7.42
C ALA A 681 7.13 -37.10 -8.72
N LEU A 682 7.38 -38.33 -9.17
CA LEU A 682 6.73 -38.87 -10.36
C LEU A 682 5.25 -39.13 -10.05
N ILE A 683 4.36 -38.43 -10.75
CA ILE A 683 2.91 -38.65 -10.65
C ILE A 683 2.47 -39.73 -11.63
N TRP A 684 2.94 -39.60 -12.86
CA TRP A 684 2.53 -40.43 -13.96
C TRP A 684 3.66 -40.50 -14.98
N SER A 685 3.90 -41.71 -15.50
CA SER A 685 4.83 -41.96 -16.58
C SER A 685 4.04 -42.43 -17.77
N ALA A 686 4.33 -41.91 -18.96
CA ALA A 686 3.62 -42.32 -20.16
C ALA A 686 3.73 -43.84 -20.33
N PRO A 687 2.60 -44.56 -20.47
CA PRO A 687 2.62 -45.87 -21.09
C PRO A 687 3.32 -45.76 -22.44
N LYS A 688 3.99 -46.84 -22.89
CA LYS A 688 4.46 -46.90 -24.28
C LYS A 688 3.28 -46.52 -25.20
N ASN A 689 3.46 -45.46 -26.01
CA ASN A 689 2.51 -44.87 -26.98
C ASN A 689 1.82 -43.53 -26.60
N MET A 690 2.23 -42.82 -25.54
CA MET A 690 1.80 -41.42 -25.31
C MET A 690 3.00 -40.44 -25.34
N PRO A 691 3.58 -40.13 -26.52
CA PRO A 691 4.68 -39.17 -26.63
C PRO A 691 4.19 -37.71 -26.57
N ASN A 692 5.13 -36.77 -26.53
CA ASN A 692 4.88 -35.33 -26.58
C ASN A 692 3.87 -34.86 -25.53
N VAL A 693 4.10 -35.26 -24.27
CA VAL A 693 3.32 -34.82 -23.12
C VAL A 693 3.60 -33.34 -22.87
N TRP A 694 2.62 -32.46 -23.04
CA TRP A 694 2.77 -31.01 -22.97
C TRP A 694 1.78 -30.37 -21.99
N ALA A 695 2.20 -29.25 -21.40
CA ALA A 695 1.39 -28.32 -20.61
C ALA A 695 0.37 -28.97 -19.66
N PRO A 696 0.83 -29.73 -18.64
CA PRO A 696 -0.07 -30.27 -17.63
C PRO A 696 -0.65 -29.16 -16.74
N GLU A 697 -1.97 -29.14 -16.56
CA GLU A 697 -2.72 -28.18 -15.76
C GLU A 697 -3.45 -28.85 -14.59
N LEU A 698 -3.09 -28.47 -13.35
CA LEU A 698 -3.62 -29.02 -12.11
C LEU A 698 -4.76 -28.15 -11.56
N VAL A 699 -5.97 -28.71 -11.53
CA VAL A 699 -7.18 -28.04 -11.02
C VAL A 699 -8.01 -28.98 -10.16
N LYS A 700 -8.92 -28.43 -9.35
CA LYS A 700 -9.88 -29.22 -8.58
C LYS A 700 -11.25 -29.21 -9.25
N VAL A 701 -11.74 -30.39 -9.62
CA VAL A 701 -13.00 -30.56 -10.36
C VAL A 701 -13.95 -31.50 -9.62
N THR A 702 -15.25 -31.38 -9.91
CA THR A 702 -16.25 -32.33 -9.41
C THR A 702 -16.37 -33.49 -10.39
N ALA A 703 -15.96 -34.68 -9.96
CA ALA A 703 -16.09 -35.93 -10.72
C ALA A 703 -17.47 -36.57 -10.51
N ALA A 704 -17.67 -37.75 -11.11
CA ALA A 704 -18.88 -38.55 -10.93
C ALA A 704 -19.23 -38.74 -9.44
N LEU A 705 -20.53 -38.82 -9.13
CA LEU A 705 -21.06 -38.91 -7.76
C LEU A 705 -20.84 -37.65 -6.89
N ASN A 706 -20.64 -36.47 -7.49
CA ASN A 706 -20.42 -35.19 -6.77
C ASN A 706 -19.19 -35.17 -5.86
N THR A 707 -18.18 -35.99 -6.16
CA THR A 707 -16.92 -36.01 -5.40
C THR A 707 -15.93 -35.02 -5.99
N LYS A 708 -15.28 -34.19 -5.15
CA LYS A 708 -14.23 -33.28 -5.62
C LYS A 708 -12.90 -34.04 -5.71
N VAL A 709 -12.25 -33.97 -6.85
CA VAL A 709 -10.95 -34.61 -7.15
C VAL A 709 -9.98 -33.58 -7.70
N TYR A 710 -8.68 -33.86 -7.58
CA TYR A 710 -7.62 -33.13 -8.27
C TYR A 710 -7.44 -33.74 -9.66
N ALA A 711 -7.58 -32.95 -10.71
CA ALA A 711 -7.40 -33.37 -12.10
C ALA A 711 -6.18 -32.68 -12.70
N ILE A 712 -5.44 -33.42 -13.52
CA ILE A 712 -4.39 -32.89 -14.38
C ILE A 712 -4.86 -33.03 -15.82
N TYR A 713 -5.08 -31.92 -16.51
CA TYR A 713 -5.34 -31.88 -17.96
C TYR A 713 -4.02 -31.68 -18.69
N PHE A 714 -3.76 -32.42 -19.76
CA PHE A 714 -2.49 -32.30 -20.50
C PHE A 714 -2.68 -32.74 -21.95
N ALA A 715 -1.76 -32.34 -22.83
CA ALA A 715 -1.78 -32.77 -24.23
C ALA A 715 -0.80 -33.92 -24.47
N SER A 716 -1.14 -34.85 -25.35
CA SER A 716 -0.22 -35.89 -25.83
C SER A 716 -0.57 -36.34 -27.25
N GLY A 717 0.42 -36.81 -28.01
CA GLY A 717 0.23 -37.27 -29.39
C GLY A 717 1.53 -37.27 -30.19
N ASP A 718 1.42 -37.22 -31.51
CA ASP A 718 2.56 -37.25 -32.43
C ASP A 718 3.31 -35.90 -32.54
N GLY A 719 2.88 -34.87 -31.81
CA GLY A 719 3.40 -33.51 -31.92
C GLY A 719 2.96 -32.76 -33.19
N GLY A 720 2.24 -33.44 -34.08
CA GLY A 720 1.57 -32.90 -35.27
C GLY A 720 0.06 -33.04 -35.12
N ALA A 721 -0.65 -33.30 -36.22
CA ALA A 721 -2.12 -33.33 -36.27
C ALA A 721 -2.78 -34.34 -35.30
N GLY A 722 -2.03 -35.28 -34.72
CA GLY A 722 -2.50 -36.27 -33.75
C GLY A 722 -2.46 -35.82 -32.28
N GLN A 723 -2.01 -34.59 -31.97
CA GLN A 723 -1.99 -34.07 -30.59
C GLN A 723 -3.41 -33.88 -30.02
N ARG A 724 -3.70 -34.45 -28.84
CA ARG A 724 -5.03 -34.39 -28.20
C ARG A 724 -4.92 -34.09 -26.70
N MET A 725 -6.01 -33.57 -26.13
CA MET A 725 -6.14 -33.40 -24.68
C MET A 725 -6.53 -34.71 -23.98
N TYR A 726 -5.93 -34.91 -22.80
CA TYR A 726 -6.21 -35.99 -21.86
C TYR A 726 -6.39 -35.41 -20.46
N TYR A 727 -7.05 -36.14 -19.58
CA TYR A 727 -7.02 -35.85 -18.15
C TYR A 727 -6.77 -37.11 -17.34
N THR A 728 -6.16 -36.93 -16.19
CA THR A 728 -6.03 -37.93 -15.13
C THR A 728 -6.44 -37.29 -13.80
N TRP A 729 -6.86 -38.09 -12.82
CA TRP A 729 -7.35 -37.55 -11.55
C TRP A 729 -6.91 -38.34 -10.32
N SER A 730 -6.92 -37.69 -9.17
CA SER A 730 -6.60 -38.27 -7.86
C SER A 730 -7.39 -37.60 -6.72
N ASN A 731 -7.52 -38.31 -5.60
CA ASN A 731 -7.98 -37.72 -4.33
C ASN A 731 -6.87 -36.93 -3.60
N SER A 732 -5.63 -36.95 -4.10
CA SER A 732 -4.48 -36.20 -3.59
C SER A 732 -3.85 -35.34 -4.69
N PRO A 733 -3.39 -34.12 -4.40
CA PRO A 733 -2.90 -33.21 -5.43
C PRO A 733 -1.53 -33.59 -6.04
N ASP A 734 -0.82 -34.54 -5.45
CA ASP A 734 0.58 -34.84 -5.77
C ASP A 734 0.90 -36.32 -6.05
N ARG A 735 -0.07 -37.24 -5.91
CA ARG A 735 0.15 -38.70 -6.06
C ARG A 735 -1.14 -39.44 -6.35
N GLY A 736 -1.02 -40.69 -6.80
CA GLY A 736 -2.15 -41.63 -6.91
C GLY A 736 -3.13 -41.29 -8.03
N PHE A 737 -2.62 -40.73 -9.12
CA PHE A 737 -3.41 -40.36 -10.28
C PHE A 737 -3.80 -41.60 -11.12
N SER A 738 -5.00 -41.55 -11.70
CA SER A 738 -5.56 -42.62 -12.54
C SER A 738 -4.81 -42.78 -13.88
N ASP A 739 -5.19 -43.81 -14.64
CA ASP A 739 -4.84 -43.86 -16.06
C ASP A 739 -5.45 -42.64 -16.79
N PRO A 740 -4.74 -42.05 -17.77
CA PRO A 740 -5.26 -40.93 -18.55
C PRO A 740 -6.45 -41.33 -19.41
N ILE A 741 -7.40 -40.43 -19.51
CA ILE A 741 -8.60 -40.56 -20.32
C ILE A 741 -8.56 -39.44 -21.37
N LYS A 742 -8.68 -39.80 -22.65
CA LYS A 742 -8.76 -38.82 -23.75
C LYS A 742 -10.02 -37.98 -23.58
N LEU A 743 -9.91 -36.67 -23.69
CA LEU A 743 -11.08 -35.79 -23.69
C LEU A 743 -11.86 -35.98 -24.99
N ASN A 744 -13.17 -36.08 -24.87
CA ASN A 744 -14.09 -36.15 -25.99
C ASN A 744 -14.42 -34.73 -26.48
N LEU A 745 -13.41 -34.06 -27.07
CA LEU A 745 -13.56 -32.72 -27.63
C LEU A 745 -14.24 -32.77 -29.02
N PRO A 746 -15.02 -31.74 -29.39
CA PRO A 746 -15.75 -31.73 -30.66
C PRO A 746 -14.80 -31.74 -31.85
N ASP A 747 -15.21 -32.44 -32.91
CA ASP A 747 -14.47 -32.60 -34.17
C ASP A 747 -13.14 -33.37 -34.08
N ASP A 748 -12.73 -33.82 -32.88
CA ASP A 748 -11.48 -34.53 -32.59
C ASP A 748 -10.26 -33.92 -33.29
N LYS A 749 -10.12 -32.60 -33.20
CA LYS A 749 -9.02 -31.83 -33.82
C LYS A 749 -7.79 -31.71 -32.92
N TRP A 750 -6.71 -31.20 -33.50
CA TRP A 750 -5.51 -30.83 -32.76
C TRP A 750 -5.85 -29.88 -31.59
N SER A 751 -5.39 -30.22 -30.38
CA SER A 751 -5.75 -29.50 -29.16
C SER A 751 -4.64 -29.58 -28.10
N VAL A 752 -4.30 -28.44 -27.49
CA VAL A 752 -3.30 -28.29 -26.42
C VAL A 752 -3.76 -27.30 -25.34
N ASP A 753 -3.01 -27.24 -24.24
CA ASP A 753 -3.10 -26.25 -23.17
C ASP A 753 -4.50 -26.07 -22.56
N GLY A 754 -5.29 -27.14 -22.53
CA GLY A 754 -6.66 -27.09 -22.07
C GLY A 754 -6.78 -27.14 -20.54
N THR A 755 -7.68 -26.32 -19.99
CA THR A 755 -7.99 -26.31 -18.56
C THR A 755 -9.50 -26.22 -18.30
N ALA A 756 -9.94 -26.80 -17.18
CA ALA A 756 -11.33 -26.82 -16.76
C ALA A 756 -11.57 -25.85 -15.58
N PHE A 757 -12.71 -25.16 -15.60
CA PHE A 757 -13.09 -24.22 -14.54
C PHE A 757 -14.60 -24.13 -14.36
N TYR A 758 -15.04 -23.59 -13.23
CA TYR A 758 -16.45 -23.31 -12.98
C TYR A 758 -16.75 -21.82 -13.13
N PHE A 759 -17.79 -21.50 -13.90
CA PHE A 759 -18.32 -20.14 -13.99
C PHE A 759 -19.84 -20.16 -13.97
N GLY A 760 -20.43 -19.47 -12.99
CA GLY A 760 -21.82 -19.69 -12.60
C GLY A 760 -22.02 -21.10 -12.04
N SER A 761 -23.09 -21.77 -12.46
CA SER A 761 -23.37 -23.16 -12.08
C SER A 761 -22.82 -24.21 -13.06
N LYS A 762 -22.07 -23.77 -14.07
CA LYS A 762 -21.59 -24.61 -15.17
C LYS A 762 -20.08 -24.83 -15.10
N MET A 763 -19.66 -26.02 -15.55
CA MET A 763 -18.27 -26.35 -15.80
C MET A 763 -17.94 -26.05 -17.26
N TRP A 764 -16.77 -25.49 -17.50
CA TRP A 764 -16.29 -25.09 -18.83
C TRP A 764 -14.91 -25.65 -19.08
N PHE A 765 -14.63 -25.99 -20.34
CA PHE A 765 -13.30 -26.33 -20.81
C PHE A 765 -12.85 -25.27 -21.81
N VAL A 766 -11.68 -24.69 -21.61
CA VAL A 766 -11.04 -23.75 -22.54
C VAL A 766 -9.71 -24.33 -22.98
N TRP A 767 -9.37 -24.23 -24.26
CA TRP A 767 -8.14 -24.83 -24.82
C TRP A 767 -7.68 -24.10 -26.08
N SER A 768 -6.44 -24.37 -26.50
CA SER A 768 -5.92 -23.94 -27.80
C SER A 768 -6.01 -25.06 -28.83
N GLY A 769 -6.44 -24.75 -30.06
CA GLY A 769 -6.62 -25.76 -31.09
C GLY A 769 -6.53 -25.24 -32.53
N TRP A 770 -6.45 -26.17 -33.49
CA TRP A 770 -6.50 -25.84 -34.91
C TRP A 770 -7.95 -25.77 -35.43
N GLU A 771 -8.25 -24.83 -36.32
CA GLU A 771 -9.56 -24.77 -36.98
C GLU A 771 -9.79 -25.99 -37.90
N GLY A 772 -8.76 -26.42 -38.62
CA GLY A 772 -8.80 -27.60 -39.48
C GLY A 772 -7.79 -28.68 -39.06
N ASP A 773 -7.29 -29.42 -40.04
CA ASP A 773 -6.31 -30.50 -39.86
C ASP A 773 -4.87 -30.07 -40.20
N SER A 774 -4.69 -28.77 -40.46
CA SER A 774 -3.43 -28.18 -40.92
C SER A 774 -2.91 -27.15 -39.92
N ASN A 775 -1.58 -27.12 -39.74
CA ASN A 775 -0.90 -26.17 -38.86
C ASN A 775 -0.82 -24.76 -39.48
N ILE A 776 -1.95 -24.06 -39.53
CA ILE A 776 -2.05 -22.71 -40.12
C ILE A 776 -2.19 -21.65 -39.01
N GLU A 777 -3.01 -21.95 -38.00
CA GLU A 777 -3.34 -21.06 -36.91
C GLU A 777 -3.80 -21.85 -35.68
N GLN A 778 -3.42 -21.37 -34.50
CA GLN A 778 -3.93 -21.84 -33.21
C GLN A 778 -4.86 -20.79 -32.60
N ASN A 779 -6.06 -21.21 -32.23
CA ASN A 779 -7.14 -20.37 -31.73
C ASN A 779 -7.60 -20.83 -30.35
N ILE A 780 -8.18 -19.92 -29.55
CA ILE A 780 -8.78 -20.28 -28.27
C ILE A 780 -10.23 -20.71 -28.47
N TYR A 781 -10.54 -21.90 -27.98
CA TYR A 781 -11.88 -22.49 -28.00
C TYR A 781 -12.42 -22.68 -26.59
N ILE A 782 -13.75 -22.66 -26.47
CA ILE A 782 -14.47 -22.98 -25.23
C ILE A 782 -15.66 -23.90 -25.49
N ALA A 783 -15.99 -24.75 -24.52
CA ALA A 783 -17.20 -25.57 -24.50
C ALA A 783 -17.69 -25.82 -23.06
N GLU A 784 -19.01 -25.97 -22.89
CA GLU A 784 -19.62 -26.40 -21.62
C GLU A 784 -19.29 -27.88 -21.39
N MET A 785 -18.85 -28.26 -20.18
CA MET A 785 -18.54 -29.66 -19.82
C MET A 785 -19.76 -30.36 -19.22
N THR A 786 -19.94 -31.65 -19.54
CA THR A 786 -20.92 -32.54 -18.89
C THR A 786 -20.27 -33.45 -17.85
N SER A 787 -18.96 -33.71 -18.00
CA SER A 787 -18.11 -34.45 -17.07
C SER A 787 -16.68 -33.91 -17.20
N PRO A 788 -15.73 -34.31 -16.34
CA PRO A 788 -14.31 -33.96 -16.54
C PRO A 788 -13.71 -34.45 -17.88
N SER A 789 -14.36 -35.40 -18.57
CA SER A 789 -13.90 -35.99 -19.85
C SER A 789 -14.68 -35.54 -21.08
N ASP A 790 -15.88 -35.01 -20.91
CA ASP A 790 -16.85 -34.79 -21.99
C ASP A 790 -17.38 -33.37 -22.02
N VAL A 791 -17.54 -32.83 -23.23
CA VAL A 791 -18.16 -31.53 -23.47
C VAL A 791 -19.53 -31.66 -24.14
N LYS A 792 -20.30 -30.58 -24.09
CA LYS A 792 -21.62 -30.44 -24.67
C LYS A 792 -21.59 -29.57 -25.92
N GLY A 793 -22.01 -30.14 -27.03
CA GLY A 793 -22.18 -29.39 -28.28
C GLY A 793 -20.86 -29.07 -28.99
N PRO A 794 -20.87 -28.10 -29.93
CA PRO A 794 -19.70 -27.79 -30.75
C PRO A 794 -18.69 -26.93 -29.98
N ARG A 795 -17.41 -27.00 -30.40
CA ARG A 795 -16.39 -26.07 -29.93
C ARG A 795 -16.67 -24.66 -30.42
N LYS A 796 -16.49 -23.65 -29.57
CA LYS A 796 -16.73 -22.25 -29.92
C LYS A 796 -15.44 -21.46 -29.87
N ILE A 797 -15.10 -20.80 -30.98
CA ILE A 797 -13.96 -19.89 -31.06
C ILE A 797 -14.29 -18.65 -30.23
N ILE A 798 -13.39 -18.25 -29.34
CA ILE A 798 -13.48 -17.01 -28.57
C ILE A 798 -12.29 -16.07 -28.83
N SER A 799 -11.19 -16.56 -29.39
CA SER A 799 -10.09 -15.73 -29.87
C SER A 799 -9.35 -16.34 -31.05
N GLN A 800 -8.93 -15.46 -31.96
CA GLN A 800 -8.03 -15.76 -33.07
C GLN A 800 -6.95 -14.68 -33.13
N ALA A 801 -5.77 -15.03 -33.64
CA ALA A 801 -4.67 -14.08 -33.83
C ALA A 801 -5.00 -13.14 -35.00
N ARG A 802 -5.69 -12.05 -34.71
CA ARG A 802 -6.20 -11.09 -35.70
C ARG A 802 -5.59 -9.72 -35.52
N GLU A 803 -5.15 -9.40 -34.32
CA GLU A 803 -4.53 -8.12 -34.03
C GLU A 803 -3.10 -8.06 -34.58
N PRO A 804 -2.61 -6.89 -35.04
CA PRO A 804 -1.25 -6.76 -35.56
C PRO A 804 -0.17 -7.19 -34.57
N TRP A 805 -0.37 -6.92 -33.27
CA TRP A 805 0.57 -7.25 -32.20
C TRP A 805 0.59 -8.75 -31.85
N GLU A 806 -0.41 -9.53 -32.26
CA GLU A 806 -0.43 -11.00 -32.14
C GLU A 806 0.29 -11.71 -33.30
N ARG A 807 0.65 -10.94 -34.33
CA ARG A 807 1.09 -11.46 -35.64
C ARG A 807 2.52 -11.06 -36.00
N ILE A 808 3.32 -10.67 -35.00
CA ILE A 808 4.73 -10.29 -35.18
C ILE A 808 5.56 -11.50 -35.57
N VAL A 809 5.35 -12.62 -34.87
CA VAL A 809 6.02 -13.90 -35.16
C VAL A 809 4.95 -14.91 -35.51
N GLY A 810 4.82 -15.20 -36.81
CA GLY A 810 3.79 -16.08 -37.34
C GLY A 810 4.32 -17.02 -38.41
N ASN A 811 4.02 -18.31 -38.22
CA ASN A 811 3.76 -19.39 -39.19
C ASN A 811 3.89 -20.72 -38.40
N PRO A 812 2.85 -21.13 -37.65
CA PRO A 812 1.49 -20.58 -37.56
C PRO A 812 1.38 -19.31 -36.69
N TYR A 813 0.24 -18.59 -36.77
CA TYR A 813 -0.13 -17.59 -35.77
C TYR A 813 -0.75 -18.26 -34.54
N ILE A 814 -0.48 -17.73 -33.35
CA ILE A 814 -0.70 -18.42 -32.08
C ILE A 814 -1.56 -17.57 -31.13
N ASN A 815 -2.64 -18.17 -30.64
CA ASN A 815 -3.19 -17.91 -29.31
C ASN A 815 -3.20 -19.25 -28.55
N GLU A 816 -2.46 -19.35 -27.45
CA GLU A 816 -2.30 -20.59 -26.66
C GLU A 816 -2.33 -20.36 -25.15
N ALA A 817 -2.15 -21.40 -24.34
CA ALA A 817 -2.15 -21.32 -22.87
C ALA A 817 -3.28 -20.48 -22.23
N PRO A 818 -4.58 -20.80 -22.49
CA PRO A 818 -5.68 -20.11 -21.86
C PRO A 818 -5.74 -20.36 -20.34
N ALA A 819 -5.69 -19.29 -19.55
CA ALA A 819 -5.82 -19.32 -18.10
C ALA A 819 -7.03 -18.48 -17.64
N PRO A 820 -8.08 -19.11 -17.08
CA PRO A 820 -9.30 -18.43 -16.64
C PRO A 820 -9.12 -17.72 -15.30
N LEU A 821 -9.80 -16.59 -15.12
CA LEU A 821 -9.81 -15.79 -13.89
C LEU A 821 -11.13 -15.03 -13.76
N LYS A 822 -11.52 -14.64 -12.55
CA LYS A 822 -12.74 -13.85 -12.30
C LYS A 822 -12.38 -12.49 -11.69
N ASP A 823 -12.87 -11.42 -12.29
CA ASP A 823 -12.59 -10.06 -11.83
C ASP A 823 -13.39 -9.67 -10.57
N PRO A 824 -13.07 -8.52 -9.94
CA PRO A 824 -13.79 -8.05 -8.75
C PRO A 824 -15.29 -7.76 -8.97
N ASN A 825 -15.73 -7.56 -10.22
CA ASN A 825 -17.14 -7.40 -10.58
C ASN A 825 -17.81 -8.74 -10.93
N GLY A 826 -17.04 -9.82 -10.91
CA GLY A 826 -17.47 -11.16 -11.23
C GLY A 826 -17.54 -11.50 -12.71
N GLN A 827 -16.97 -10.67 -13.59
CA GLN A 827 -16.82 -10.99 -15.01
C GLN A 827 -15.72 -12.03 -15.21
N LEU A 828 -15.89 -12.85 -16.26
CA LEU A 828 -14.93 -13.89 -16.63
C LEU A 828 -13.85 -13.28 -17.51
N HIS A 829 -12.60 -13.60 -17.18
CA HIS A 829 -11.42 -13.34 -17.98
C HIS A 829 -10.81 -14.66 -18.45
N ILE A 830 -10.32 -14.69 -19.69
CA ILE A 830 -9.48 -15.76 -20.22
C ILE A 830 -8.21 -15.10 -20.72
N THR A 831 -7.16 -15.15 -19.91
CA THR A 831 -5.82 -14.75 -20.36
C THR A 831 -5.23 -15.82 -21.25
N TYR A 832 -4.40 -15.45 -22.20
CA TYR A 832 -3.78 -16.39 -23.14
C TYR A 832 -2.43 -15.84 -23.59
N SER A 833 -1.59 -16.70 -24.13
CA SER A 833 -0.31 -16.32 -24.72
C SER A 833 -0.43 -16.14 -26.24
N ALA A 834 0.25 -15.13 -26.79
CA ALA A 834 0.24 -14.78 -28.20
C ALA A 834 1.65 -14.74 -28.80
N ASN A 835 1.74 -14.80 -30.13
CA ASN A 835 2.97 -15.00 -30.92
C ASN A 835 3.60 -16.39 -30.68
N GLY A 836 4.60 -16.76 -31.50
CA GLY A 836 5.27 -18.06 -31.35
C GLY A 836 6.13 -18.16 -30.09
N SER A 837 5.93 -19.21 -29.28
CA SER A 837 6.72 -19.53 -28.07
C SER A 837 8.19 -19.84 -28.32
N TRP A 838 8.66 -19.75 -29.57
CA TRP A 838 10.05 -19.82 -30.02
C TRP A 838 10.69 -18.44 -30.24
N SER A 839 10.02 -17.36 -29.85
CA SER A 839 10.52 -15.99 -29.97
C SER A 839 10.33 -15.17 -28.69
N ASP A 840 11.13 -14.12 -28.54
CA ASP A 840 10.96 -13.12 -27.48
C ASP A 840 9.68 -12.27 -27.63
N GLN A 841 9.00 -12.36 -28.78
CA GLN A 841 7.69 -11.74 -29.00
C GLN A 841 6.54 -12.47 -28.29
N TYR A 842 6.80 -13.64 -27.70
CA TYR A 842 5.84 -14.35 -26.88
C TYR A 842 5.35 -13.44 -25.73
N CYS A 843 4.05 -13.34 -25.53
CA CYS A 843 3.48 -12.43 -24.55
C CYS A 843 2.12 -12.91 -24.07
N ILE A 844 1.67 -12.41 -22.92
CA ILE A 844 0.33 -12.68 -22.37
C ILE A 844 -0.62 -11.54 -22.73
N ALA A 845 -1.82 -11.87 -23.16
CA ALA A 845 -2.94 -10.99 -23.43
C ALA A 845 -4.22 -11.50 -22.73
N ASP A 846 -5.34 -10.80 -22.88
CA ASP A 846 -6.58 -11.08 -22.14
C ASP A 846 -7.84 -10.99 -23.01
N LEU A 847 -8.84 -11.82 -22.67
CA LEU A 847 -10.21 -11.77 -23.15
C LEU A 847 -11.14 -11.54 -21.96
N ARG A 848 -11.84 -10.40 -21.94
CA ARG A 848 -12.87 -10.10 -20.93
C ARG A 848 -14.25 -10.36 -21.49
N LEU A 849 -15.02 -11.22 -20.83
CA LEU A 849 -16.44 -11.42 -21.12
C LEU A 849 -17.22 -10.22 -20.57
N ARG A 850 -18.00 -9.55 -21.43
CA ARG A 850 -18.86 -8.44 -20.99
C ARG A 850 -19.83 -8.88 -19.90
N ALA A 851 -20.31 -7.95 -19.09
CA ALA A 851 -21.31 -8.24 -18.07
C ALA A 851 -22.56 -8.90 -18.69
N GLY A 852 -22.95 -10.05 -18.13
CA GLY A 852 -24.07 -10.86 -18.64
C GLY A 852 -23.85 -11.47 -20.03
N GLY A 853 -22.62 -11.52 -20.53
CA GLY A 853 -22.27 -12.15 -21.81
C GLY A 853 -22.39 -13.67 -21.79
N ASP A 854 -22.61 -14.26 -22.96
CA ASP A 854 -22.57 -15.70 -23.20
C ASP A 854 -21.12 -16.14 -23.50
N PRO A 855 -20.49 -17.00 -22.67
CA PRO A 855 -19.15 -17.50 -22.92
C PRO A 855 -18.97 -18.16 -24.30
N MET A 856 -20.04 -18.69 -24.90
CA MET A 856 -20.02 -19.37 -26.20
C MET A 856 -20.16 -18.43 -27.40
N TYR A 857 -20.38 -17.13 -27.18
CA TYR A 857 -20.58 -16.15 -28.25
C TYR A 857 -19.36 -15.23 -28.36
N VAL A 858 -18.60 -15.37 -29.46
CA VAL A 858 -17.34 -14.63 -29.68
C VAL A 858 -17.46 -13.12 -29.51
N TRP A 859 -18.60 -12.54 -29.92
CA TRP A 859 -18.82 -11.09 -29.85
C TRP A 859 -19.22 -10.58 -28.45
N ASP A 860 -19.31 -11.45 -27.45
CA ASP A 860 -19.42 -11.03 -26.05
C ASP A 860 -18.04 -10.90 -25.37
N TRP A 861 -16.98 -11.35 -26.03
CA TRP A 861 -15.61 -11.20 -25.57
C TRP A 861 -14.96 -9.93 -26.13
N TYR A 862 -14.20 -9.26 -25.27
CA TYR A 862 -13.38 -8.11 -25.60
C TYR A 862 -11.92 -8.46 -25.38
N LYS A 863 -11.08 -8.25 -26.39
CA LYS A 863 -9.65 -8.51 -26.34
C LYS A 863 -8.89 -7.28 -25.83
N SER A 864 -7.81 -7.49 -25.06
CA SER A 864 -6.91 -6.40 -24.68
C SER A 864 -6.32 -5.68 -25.92
N ASN A 865 -6.04 -4.38 -25.82
CA ASN A 865 -5.53 -3.58 -26.95
C ASN A 865 -4.02 -3.80 -27.22
N GLY A 866 -3.47 -4.91 -26.76
CA GLY A 866 -2.04 -5.22 -26.75
C GLY A 866 -1.71 -6.32 -25.73
N CYS A 867 -0.43 -6.71 -25.69
CA CYS A 867 0.11 -7.58 -24.66
C CYS A 867 0.02 -6.89 -23.28
N LEU A 868 -0.42 -7.65 -22.27
CA LEU A 868 -0.42 -7.25 -20.87
C LEU A 868 0.85 -7.68 -20.14
N PHE A 869 1.59 -8.66 -20.66
CA PHE A 869 2.91 -9.02 -20.16
C PHE A 869 3.79 -9.54 -21.31
N GLY A 870 4.86 -8.83 -21.63
CA GLY A 870 5.73 -9.16 -22.76
C GLY A 870 7.02 -8.38 -22.71
N SER A 871 8.06 -8.78 -23.45
CA SER A 871 9.37 -8.12 -23.42
C SER A 871 9.57 -7.01 -24.45
N ASN A 872 8.58 -6.77 -25.32
CA ASN A 872 8.68 -5.89 -26.48
C ASN A 872 7.69 -4.73 -26.39
N ARG A 873 8.21 -3.50 -26.28
CA ARG A 873 7.39 -2.29 -26.08
C ARG A 873 6.31 -2.11 -27.16
N ASP A 874 6.62 -2.43 -28.41
CA ASP A 874 5.73 -2.19 -29.56
C ASP A 874 4.47 -3.06 -29.58
N THR A 875 4.47 -4.19 -28.85
CA THR A 875 3.31 -5.07 -28.74
C THR A 875 2.52 -4.84 -27.46
N MET A 876 3.04 -4.05 -26.51
CA MET A 876 2.40 -3.82 -25.22
C MET A 876 1.17 -2.93 -25.33
N MET A 877 0.15 -3.22 -24.51
CA MET A 877 -0.98 -2.32 -24.28
C MET A 877 -0.47 -0.99 -23.69
N ALA A 878 -1.02 0.13 -24.17
CA ALA A 878 -0.66 1.44 -23.66
C ALA A 878 -0.85 1.55 -22.14
N GLY A 879 0.18 2.02 -21.43
CA GLY A 879 0.18 2.10 -19.97
C GLY A 879 0.63 0.82 -19.24
N TRP A 880 1.09 -0.21 -19.97
CA TRP A 880 1.81 -1.37 -19.43
C TRP A 880 3.29 -1.30 -19.80
N ASP A 881 4.13 -1.87 -18.94
CA ASP A 881 5.57 -1.91 -19.11
C ASP A 881 6.07 -3.29 -19.53
N PRO A 882 7.11 -3.37 -20.39
CA PRO A 882 7.64 -4.61 -20.86
C PRO A 882 8.49 -5.22 -19.75
N ALA A 883 8.57 -6.55 -19.78
CA ALA A 883 9.43 -7.36 -18.95
C ALA A 883 10.90 -6.90 -19.06
N LEU A 884 11.48 -6.56 -17.91
CA LEU A 884 12.86 -6.12 -17.69
C LEU A 884 13.83 -7.30 -17.60
N TYR A 885 13.35 -8.43 -17.10
CA TYR A 885 14.14 -9.55 -16.60
C TYR A 885 13.89 -10.86 -17.37
N ALA A 886 12.74 -10.95 -18.02
CA ALA A 886 12.29 -12.06 -18.85
C ALA A 886 12.13 -11.62 -20.31
N ASN A 887 12.54 -12.48 -21.23
CA ASN A 887 12.14 -12.45 -22.63
C ASN A 887 11.05 -13.47 -22.86
N GLY A 888 10.03 -13.10 -23.63
CA GLY A 888 8.91 -13.97 -23.98
C GLY A 888 8.15 -14.58 -22.80
N PRO A 889 7.69 -13.80 -21.79
CA PRO A 889 6.89 -14.36 -20.71
C PRO A 889 5.55 -14.87 -21.25
N GLY A 890 5.20 -16.12 -20.92
CA GLY A 890 3.95 -16.73 -21.33
C GLY A 890 3.77 -18.12 -20.72
N SER A 891 2.67 -18.78 -21.11
CA SER A 891 2.18 -20.03 -20.52
C SER A 891 2.24 -20.00 -18.99
N HIS A 892 1.29 -19.27 -18.42
CA HIS A 892 1.29 -18.85 -17.03
C HIS A 892 0.16 -19.49 -16.24
N SER A 893 0.35 -19.52 -14.93
CA SER A 893 -0.62 -20.00 -13.96
C SER A 893 -0.87 -18.97 -12.87
N PHE A 894 -2.15 -18.66 -12.67
CA PHE A 894 -2.62 -17.95 -11.48
C PHE A 894 -2.65 -18.91 -10.30
N VAL A 895 -1.94 -18.58 -9.23
CA VAL A 895 -1.85 -19.46 -8.06
C VAL A 895 -3.07 -19.28 -7.17
N LEU A 896 -4.17 -19.92 -7.56
CA LEU A 896 -5.48 -19.87 -6.91
C LEU A 896 -5.64 -20.95 -5.85
N LEU A 897 -6.56 -20.75 -4.90
CA LEU A 897 -6.92 -21.76 -3.92
C LEU A 897 -7.71 -22.88 -4.61
N ASP A 898 -7.23 -24.11 -4.51
CA ASP A 898 -7.77 -25.29 -5.19
C ASP A 898 -7.89 -25.14 -6.73
N GLY A 899 -7.17 -24.18 -7.33
CA GLY A 899 -7.32 -23.85 -8.76
C GLY A 899 -8.69 -23.26 -9.11
N ASP A 900 -9.47 -22.83 -8.11
CA ASP A 900 -10.85 -22.37 -8.30
C ASP A 900 -10.88 -20.87 -8.62
N ILE A 901 -11.36 -20.51 -9.81
CA ILE A 901 -11.53 -19.10 -10.20
C ILE A 901 -12.55 -18.35 -9.33
N GLY A 902 -13.41 -19.04 -8.59
CA GLY A 902 -14.25 -18.43 -7.55
C GLY A 902 -13.44 -17.87 -6.38
N THR A 903 -12.19 -18.32 -6.21
CA THR A 903 -11.22 -17.80 -5.26
C THR A 903 -10.28 -16.77 -5.87
N SER A 904 -10.60 -16.31 -7.10
CA SER A 904 -9.90 -15.20 -7.72
C SER A 904 -9.81 -14.04 -6.75
N PRO A 905 -8.63 -13.43 -6.64
CA PRO A 905 -8.41 -12.44 -5.62
C PRO A 905 -9.28 -11.18 -5.83
N PRO A 906 -9.69 -10.49 -4.74
CA PRO A 906 -10.42 -9.24 -4.84
C PRO A 906 -9.56 -8.14 -5.47
N ALA A 907 -10.16 -6.97 -5.73
CA ALA A 907 -9.41 -5.79 -6.14
C ALA A 907 -8.28 -5.52 -5.12
N GLY A 908 -7.03 -5.59 -5.57
CA GLY A 908 -5.85 -5.66 -4.71
C GLY A 908 -4.59 -5.99 -5.52
N LYS A 909 -3.43 -6.01 -4.86
CA LYS A 909 -2.12 -6.17 -5.49
C LYS A 909 -1.46 -7.49 -5.10
N ASN A 910 -0.57 -7.95 -5.98
CA ASN A 910 0.49 -8.92 -5.70
C ASN A 910 0.00 -10.33 -5.37
N PHE A 911 -0.87 -10.87 -6.22
CA PHE A 911 -1.27 -12.26 -6.17
C PHE A 911 -0.25 -13.14 -6.89
N PRO A 912 0.10 -14.31 -6.33
CA PRO A 912 1.19 -15.13 -6.85
C PRO A 912 0.89 -15.63 -8.27
N LEU A 913 1.91 -15.54 -9.12
CA LEU A 913 1.93 -16.02 -10.49
C LEU A 913 3.13 -16.94 -10.69
N MET A 914 2.97 -17.94 -11.54
CA MET A 914 4.09 -18.67 -12.16
C MET A 914 3.97 -18.56 -13.68
N TYR A 915 5.08 -18.42 -14.39
CA TYR A 915 5.11 -18.36 -15.85
C TYR A 915 6.43 -18.92 -16.36
N HIS A 916 6.53 -19.28 -17.64
CA HIS A 916 7.84 -19.56 -18.24
C HIS A 916 8.34 -18.35 -19.03
N ALA A 917 9.65 -18.22 -19.11
CA ALA A 917 10.31 -17.24 -19.96
C ALA A 917 11.76 -17.64 -20.22
N VAL A 918 12.47 -16.85 -21.04
CA VAL A 918 13.93 -16.93 -21.18
C VAL A 918 14.56 -15.76 -20.42
N PRO A 919 15.63 -15.96 -19.61
CA PRO A 919 16.29 -14.85 -18.93
C PRO A 919 16.78 -13.76 -19.90
N LYS A 920 16.58 -12.48 -19.55
CA LYS A 920 17.08 -11.35 -20.35
C LYS A 920 18.58 -11.49 -20.64
N GLY A 921 18.99 -11.17 -21.86
CA GLY A 921 20.37 -11.33 -22.32
C GLY A 921 20.73 -12.77 -22.76
N THR A 922 19.84 -13.75 -22.59
CA THR A 922 19.99 -15.10 -23.16
C THR A 922 19.28 -15.17 -24.50
N ALA A 923 19.91 -15.83 -25.48
CA ALA A 923 19.29 -16.06 -26.79
C ALA A 923 18.00 -16.87 -26.64
N TYR A 924 16.92 -16.42 -27.28
CA TYR A 924 15.64 -17.08 -27.14
C TYR A 924 15.63 -18.44 -27.84
N SER A 925 15.30 -19.50 -27.09
CA SER A 925 15.06 -20.86 -27.62
C SER A 925 14.23 -21.66 -26.62
N TRP A 926 13.52 -22.69 -27.08
CA TRP A 926 12.75 -23.56 -26.18
C TRP A 926 13.60 -24.22 -25.09
N ALA A 927 14.86 -24.56 -25.40
CA ALA A 927 15.81 -25.15 -24.45
C ALA A 927 16.24 -24.18 -23.34
N ASN A 928 16.12 -22.87 -23.59
CA ASN A 928 16.48 -21.83 -22.64
C ASN A 928 15.32 -21.38 -21.75
N ARG A 929 14.13 -21.97 -21.90
CA ARG A 929 12.99 -21.65 -21.04
C ARG A 929 13.24 -22.12 -19.62
N GLU A 930 12.85 -21.25 -18.69
CA GLU A 930 12.86 -21.51 -17.26
C GLU A 930 11.55 -21.05 -16.66
N TRP A 931 11.19 -21.62 -15.51
CA TRP A 931 10.12 -21.10 -14.70
C TRP A 931 10.56 -19.82 -13.99
N PHE A 932 9.69 -18.83 -14.04
CA PHE A 932 9.74 -17.59 -13.29
C PHE A 932 8.51 -17.52 -12.39
N SER A 933 8.68 -16.87 -11.26
CA SER A 933 7.62 -16.61 -10.31
C SER A 933 7.44 -15.10 -10.17
N GLY A 934 6.21 -14.63 -10.25
CA GLY A 934 5.91 -13.20 -10.26
C GLY A 934 4.64 -12.90 -9.49
N GLY A 935 4.06 -11.75 -9.80
CA GLY A 935 2.79 -11.29 -9.28
C GLY A 935 1.81 -10.89 -10.37
N PHE A 936 0.54 -10.79 -10.02
CA PHE A 936 -0.46 -10.10 -10.81
C PHE A 936 -1.41 -9.29 -9.90
N GLY A 937 -2.13 -8.34 -10.49
CA GLY A 937 -3.15 -7.54 -9.80
C GLY A 937 -4.16 -6.95 -10.78
N TRP A 938 -5.24 -6.39 -10.23
CA TRP A 938 -6.33 -5.81 -11.00
C TRP A 938 -6.14 -4.31 -11.20
N ARG A 939 -6.38 -3.82 -12.43
CA ARG A 939 -6.42 -2.40 -12.78
C ARG A 939 -7.79 -2.02 -13.33
N GLY A 940 -8.44 -1.03 -12.72
CA GLY A 940 -9.82 -0.65 -13.04
C GLY A 940 -9.93 0.41 -14.14
N GLY A 941 -11.13 0.56 -14.69
CA GLY A 941 -11.45 1.59 -15.69
C GLY A 941 -10.81 1.36 -17.06
N CYS A 942 -10.25 0.17 -17.32
CA CYS A 942 -9.51 -0.08 -18.54
C CYS A 942 -10.45 -0.46 -19.69
N THR A 943 -10.30 0.26 -20.80
CA THR A 943 -11.15 0.11 -21.98
C THR A 943 -10.52 -0.83 -22.99
N TYR A 944 -11.19 -1.93 -23.27
CA TYR A 944 -10.85 -2.84 -24.38
C TYR A 944 -11.67 -2.42 -25.60
N SER A 945 -11.03 -2.32 -26.75
CA SER A 945 -11.63 -1.80 -27.99
C SER A 945 -11.53 -2.82 -29.11
N ARG A 946 -12.47 -2.76 -30.04
CA ARG A 946 -12.56 -3.66 -31.19
C ARG A 946 -13.16 -2.94 -32.38
N GLN A 947 -12.80 -3.38 -33.57
CA GLN A 947 -13.23 -2.76 -34.83
C GLN A 947 -13.93 -3.78 -35.73
N ASN A 948 -14.87 -3.32 -36.55
CA ASN A 948 -15.57 -4.15 -37.55
C ASN A 948 -16.38 -5.32 -36.96
N VAL A 949 -17.04 -5.10 -35.81
CA VAL A 949 -17.82 -6.13 -35.11
C VAL A 949 -19.26 -5.69 -34.85
N PRO A 950 -20.21 -6.62 -34.64
CA PRO A 950 -21.54 -6.29 -34.14
C PRO A 950 -21.53 -5.81 -32.67
N GLY A 951 -22.40 -4.84 -32.34
CA GLY A 951 -22.61 -4.36 -30.97
C GLY A 951 -21.69 -3.21 -30.57
N ALA A 952 -21.46 -3.04 -29.26
CA ALA A 952 -20.56 -2.01 -28.76
C ALA A 952 -19.11 -2.31 -29.16
N ASN A 953 -18.38 -1.25 -29.53
CA ASN A 953 -16.98 -1.35 -29.95
C ASN A 953 -15.99 -1.24 -28.79
N THR A 954 -16.49 -0.96 -27.58
CA THR A 954 -15.69 -0.80 -26.38
C THR A 954 -16.40 -1.40 -25.18
N ASP A 955 -15.63 -1.95 -24.26
CA ASP A 955 -16.06 -2.37 -22.94
C ASP A 955 -15.05 -1.82 -21.93
N THR A 956 -15.52 -1.26 -20.82
CA THR A 956 -14.67 -0.63 -19.81
C THR A 956 -14.90 -1.32 -18.47
N GLY A 957 -13.82 -1.77 -17.83
CA GLY A 957 -13.90 -2.59 -16.63
C GLY A 957 -12.52 -2.88 -16.05
N TRP A 958 -12.33 -4.08 -15.52
CA TRP A 958 -11.03 -4.49 -14.96
C TRP A 958 -10.11 -5.08 -16.04
N SER A 959 -8.82 -4.84 -15.90
CA SER A 959 -7.74 -5.48 -16.66
C SER A 959 -6.67 -5.98 -15.69
N ILE A 960 -5.70 -6.75 -16.18
CA ILE A 960 -4.70 -7.44 -15.37
C ILE A 960 -3.34 -6.78 -15.59
N LYS A 961 -2.66 -6.43 -14.49
CA LYS A 961 -1.25 -6.00 -14.50
C LYS A 961 -0.38 -7.12 -13.94
N PHE A 962 0.65 -7.49 -14.68
CA PHE A 962 1.61 -8.54 -14.33
C PHE A 962 2.92 -7.92 -13.84
N PHE A 963 3.65 -8.65 -12.98
CA PHE A 963 4.88 -8.22 -12.35
C PHE A 963 5.92 -9.37 -12.36
N GLU A 964 7.17 -9.06 -12.72
CA GLU A 964 8.27 -10.03 -12.74
C GLU A 964 8.77 -10.40 -11.34
N ASP A 965 8.47 -9.58 -10.34
CA ASP A 965 8.71 -9.88 -8.94
C ASP A 965 7.41 -9.93 -8.13
N ARG A 966 7.54 -10.35 -6.86
CA ARG A 966 6.42 -10.37 -5.91
C ARG A 966 6.41 -9.18 -4.96
N TYR A 967 7.40 -8.31 -5.06
CA TYR A 967 7.77 -7.33 -4.04
C TYR A 967 7.56 -5.88 -4.47
N PHE A 968 7.12 -5.61 -5.72
CA PHE A 968 6.71 -4.25 -6.09
C PHE A 968 5.51 -3.79 -5.26
N GLY A 969 5.81 -2.96 -4.26
CA GLY A 969 4.90 -2.11 -3.55
C GLY A 969 4.48 -0.91 -4.40
N ASN A 970 3.22 -0.51 -4.24
CA ASN A 970 2.77 0.88 -4.39
C ASN A 970 2.77 1.63 -5.74
N ASP A 971 2.69 0.97 -6.89
CA ASP A 971 1.95 1.57 -8.03
C ASP A 971 0.46 1.63 -7.65
N GLY A 972 -0.07 2.78 -7.23
CA GLY A 972 -1.44 2.97 -6.73
C GLY A 972 -2.48 2.10 -7.43
N GLY A 973 -3.13 1.19 -6.68
CA GLY A 973 -4.15 0.25 -7.19
C GLY A 973 -5.49 0.91 -7.51
N GLY A 974 -5.44 2.16 -7.99
CA GLY A 974 -6.56 2.98 -8.42
C GLY A 974 -6.24 3.76 -9.70
N GLY A 975 -5.19 3.40 -10.43
CA GLY A 975 -4.93 3.99 -11.74
C GLY A 975 -5.98 3.51 -12.74
N VAL A 976 -6.87 4.40 -13.14
CA VAL A 976 -7.78 4.20 -14.29
C VAL A 976 -6.91 3.99 -15.54
N CYS A 977 -7.26 3.03 -16.40
CA CYS A 977 -6.91 3.10 -17.83
C CYS A 977 -8.12 3.65 -18.64
#